data_AF-A0A0B7IGI8-F1
#
_entry.id   AF-A0A0B7IGI8-F1
#
_cell.length_a   1.000
_cell.length_b   1.000
_cell.length_c   1.000
_cell.angle_alpha   90.00
_cell.angle_beta   90.00
_cell.angle_gamma   90.00
#
_symmetry.space_group_name_H-M   'P 1'
#
loop_
_entity.id
_entity.type
_entity.pdbx_description
1 polymer ?
#
loop_
_entity_poly.entity_id
_entity_poly.type
_entity_poly.pdbx_seq_one_letter_code
_entity_poly.pdbx_strand_id
1 'polypeptide(L)'
;MNNYSIEPRLIFRDTIKKNLIGPGSDVFISDKENEIISDYPLNRYYSGILFPERDMEFSIGEKETNDANAEIEDDDFEIEYPEKENINDDFNEDTDDKSKNVEIEKEYSEANQYFPTNFGLTFCVPKEAKTLTITFSYAKYIQIKPVQAIIEISEEDFRAFSENPYNSVAKYFKYENGLMSLNEVYFEKSDLSVYNYRNRFKENEQQTELIDSVAYKKGELLLGRLWKRIKIEPITIELNLTEINPDEAKEYPLDKTKDDSIVTCFYKKIHETHYGKFIKILLANRLNHPKDKFSFSNELLNSKAIFQGEISVSGATFLPYKQFSEINPFDDELNLINFQYRDEKSFAIGHGCAVDWNDPKNPTELKTTFLPEVDIKNYSNALRETFPNDLKEITELKKLSIWSDLGKSAIIQKLKQFANEYKKWIANQEKTNAEDNYKKTLNTILEKQNQNYERLLKNIHFLNENEVAFKSFLLANTAMYIQMLISNKDLFGKKGIELSEIDKTINYNDLNFFKNHSFAPSYRPFQLAFFLLNLESIINEDSDDRNNIVDLLWFPTGGGKTEAYLAITAFTIISRRILHGKDADGVAVIMRYTLRLLTAQQFERATKLILSLDFLRRFFKPTDEYFFGEDEISIGMWVGASTTPNSYSEAKSIHKKVFDEITKINNKKSGDYKKENTFPITNCSWCGCNLISQNNLGYFDLGYRATSKTFSTSCLNPACAF
;
A
#
# COMPACT_ATOMS: atom_id res chain seq x y z
N MET A 1 -3.45 27.92 -7.35
CA MET A 1 -2.40 28.04 -6.31
C MET A 1 -2.47 26.79 -5.46
N ASN A 2 -1.43 25.96 -5.51
CA ASN A 2 -1.50 24.65 -4.87
C ASN A 2 -1.37 24.80 -3.35
N ASN A 3 -2.31 24.21 -2.60
CA ASN A 3 -2.39 24.22 -1.14
C ASN A 3 -1.28 23.37 -0.46
N TYR A 4 -0.08 23.30 -1.05
CA TYR A 4 1.00 22.44 -0.57
C TYR A 4 1.46 22.74 0.87
N SER A 5 1.31 23.99 1.32
CA SER A 5 1.60 24.39 2.70
C SER A 5 0.56 23.86 3.70
N ILE A 6 -0.69 23.70 3.27
CA ILE A 6 -1.81 23.21 4.09
C ILE A 6 -1.86 21.67 4.03
N GLU A 7 -1.54 21.10 2.88
CA GLU A 7 -1.66 19.67 2.62
C GLU A 7 -0.44 19.13 1.85
N PRO A 8 0.66 18.80 2.55
CA PRO A 8 1.91 18.35 1.92
C PRO A 8 1.77 17.08 1.09
N ARG A 9 0.78 16.22 1.36
CA ARG A 9 0.54 14.99 0.57
C ARG A 9 0.26 15.29 -0.91
N LEU A 10 -0.26 16.48 -1.23
CA LEU A 10 -0.51 16.90 -2.60
C LEU A 10 0.78 17.00 -3.42
N ILE A 11 1.94 17.26 -2.78
CA ILE A 11 3.25 17.26 -3.46
C ILE A 11 3.55 15.86 -4.01
N PHE A 12 3.41 14.83 -3.17
CA PHE A 12 3.64 13.44 -3.60
C PHE A 12 2.67 13.03 -4.69
N ARG A 13 1.38 13.31 -4.48
CA ARG A 13 0.33 13.04 -5.46
C ARG A 13 0.61 13.68 -6.82
N ASP A 14 0.88 14.99 -6.83
CA ASP A 14 1.11 15.72 -8.09
C ASP A 14 2.41 15.28 -8.75
N THR A 15 3.42 14.90 -7.97
CA THR A 15 4.68 14.34 -8.49
C THR A 15 4.43 12.98 -9.15
N ILE A 16 3.66 12.09 -8.51
CA ILE A 16 3.26 10.80 -9.09
C ILE A 16 2.48 11.02 -10.38
N LYS A 17 1.49 11.93 -10.38
CA LYS A 17 0.70 12.24 -11.59
C LYS A 17 1.58 12.75 -12.73
N LYS A 18 2.49 13.69 -12.45
CA LYS A 18 3.43 14.23 -13.44
C LYS A 18 4.33 13.15 -14.02
N ASN A 19 4.82 12.21 -13.22
CA ASN A 19 5.73 11.16 -13.68
C ASN A 19 5.02 9.97 -14.34
N LEU A 20 3.82 9.59 -13.91
CA LEU A 20 3.12 8.42 -14.46
C LEU A 20 2.27 8.73 -15.70
N ILE A 21 1.63 9.89 -15.75
CA ILE A 21 0.66 10.27 -16.80
C ILE A 21 1.16 11.50 -17.58
N GLY A 22 1.85 12.41 -16.88
CA GLY A 22 2.24 13.69 -17.44
C GLY A 22 1.07 14.67 -17.63
N PRO A 23 1.35 15.84 -18.22
CA PRO A 23 2.69 16.37 -18.48
C PRO A 23 3.33 16.99 -17.23
N GLY A 24 4.60 17.33 -17.34
CA GLY A 24 5.41 18.05 -16.35
C GLY A 24 6.39 17.16 -15.58
N SER A 25 6.86 16.07 -16.19
CA SER A 25 7.86 15.18 -15.59
C SER A 25 9.29 15.73 -15.77
N ASP A 26 9.57 16.46 -16.86
CA ASP A 26 10.90 16.98 -17.17
C ASP A 26 11.10 18.47 -16.77
N VAL A 27 12.36 18.90 -16.81
CA VAL A 27 12.88 20.20 -16.36
C VAL A 27 13.14 21.19 -17.50
N PHE A 28 12.73 20.89 -18.74
CA PHE A 28 12.95 21.80 -19.86
C PHE A 28 12.22 23.12 -19.67
N ILE A 29 10.92 23.07 -19.38
CA ILE A 29 10.11 24.27 -19.21
C ILE A 29 9.14 24.02 -18.05
N SER A 30 8.95 25.01 -17.19
CA SER A 30 7.97 24.98 -16.11
C SER A 30 6.53 24.98 -16.64
N ASP A 31 6.32 25.48 -17.86
CA ASP A 31 5.07 25.39 -18.60
C ASP A 31 4.83 23.98 -19.14
N LYS A 32 3.98 23.24 -18.42
CA LYS A 32 3.60 21.87 -18.77
C LYS A 32 2.84 21.77 -20.09
N GLU A 33 2.18 22.83 -20.54
CA GLU A 33 1.40 22.76 -21.78
C GLU A 33 2.31 22.62 -23.00
N ASN A 34 3.50 23.21 -22.93
CA ASN A 34 4.54 23.20 -23.95
C ASN A 34 5.72 22.27 -23.61
N GLU A 35 5.48 21.21 -22.82
CA GLU A 35 6.52 20.29 -22.35
C GLU A 35 7.43 19.79 -23.49
N ILE A 36 8.73 19.77 -23.19
CA ILE A 36 9.76 19.09 -23.98
C ILE A 36 10.41 18.04 -23.06
N ILE A 37 10.57 16.82 -23.58
CA ILE A 37 11.21 15.72 -22.87
C ILE A 37 12.43 15.20 -23.64
N SER A 38 13.41 14.72 -22.90
CA SER A 38 14.69 14.19 -23.40
C SER A 38 14.71 12.67 -23.65
N ASP A 39 13.60 11.98 -23.37
CA ASP A 39 13.42 10.54 -23.52
C ASP A 39 12.20 10.22 -24.40
N TYR A 40 12.06 8.95 -24.81
CA TYR A 40 10.86 8.49 -25.48
C TYR A 40 9.62 8.67 -24.58
N PRO A 41 8.53 9.28 -25.08
CA PRO A 41 7.30 9.44 -24.32
C PRO A 41 6.79 8.16 -23.65
N LEU A 42 6.87 7.02 -24.35
CA LEU A 42 6.44 5.71 -23.86
C LEU A 42 7.37 5.10 -22.79
N ASN A 43 8.65 5.46 -22.78
CA ASN A 43 9.57 5.08 -21.68
C ASN A 43 9.36 5.93 -20.43
N ARG A 44 8.72 7.09 -20.57
CA ARG A 44 8.58 8.07 -19.51
C ARG A 44 7.21 8.01 -18.83
N TYR A 45 6.15 7.81 -19.60
CA TYR A 45 4.79 7.72 -19.08
C TYR A 45 4.29 6.28 -19.16
N TYR A 46 3.53 5.88 -18.16
CA TYR A 46 3.12 4.49 -17.96
C TYR A 46 1.60 4.30 -17.89
N SER A 47 0.83 5.40 -17.89
CA SER A 47 -0.63 5.33 -17.73
C SER A 47 -1.35 6.43 -18.52
N GLY A 48 -2.60 6.17 -18.90
CA GLY A 48 -3.40 7.08 -19.71
C GLY A 48 -2.92 7.19 -21.16
N ILE A 49 -2.43 6.08 -21.71
CA ILE A 49 -1.87 5.98 -23.06
C ILE A 49 -2.81 5.13 -23.91
N LEU A 50 -3.15 5.59 -25.12
CA LEU A 50 -3.79 4.79 -26.14
C LEU A 50 -2.83 4.47 -27.28
N PHE A 51 -2.52 3.19 -27.43
CA PHE A 51 -1.62 2.69 -28.45
C PHE A 51 -2.33 2.56 -29.81
N PRO A 52 -1.58 2.65 -30.93
CA PRO A 52 -2.11 2.26 -32.22
C PRO A 52 -2.44 0.77 -32.26
N GLU A 53 -3.36 0.38 -33.13
CA GLU A 53 -3.69 -1.01 -33.41
C GLU A 53 -2.50 -1.74 -34.04
N ARG A 54 -2.38 -3.04 -33.78
CA ARG A 54 -1.35 -3.90 -34.37
C ARG A 54 -1.87 -4.55 -35.63
N ASP A 55 -1.00 -4.67 -36.64
CA ASP A 55 -1.33 -5.39 -37.88
C ASP A 55 -1.68 -6.87 -37.58
N MET A 56 -2.95 -7.26 -37.82
CA MET A 56 -3.64 -8.55 -37.60
C MET A 56 -3.07 -9.57 -36.58
N GLU A 57 -3.84 -9.84 -35.51
CA GLU A 57 -3.67 -10.96 -34.57
C GLU A 57 -4.46 -12.21 -35.01
N PHE A 58 -3.86 -13.40 -34.94
CA PHE A 58 -4.57 -14.68 -34.90
C PHE A 58 -4.34 -15.33 -33.53
N SER A 59 -5.42 -15.42 -32.74
CA SER A 59 -5.52 -16.05 -31.41
C SER A 59 -5.01 -15.26 -30.19
N ILE A 60 -5.69 -15.45 -29.06
CA ILE A 60 -5.43 -14.81 -27.75
C ILE A 60 -4.09 -15.23 -27.16
N GLY A 61 -3.61 -16.45 -27.42
CA GLY A 61 -2.36 -16.97 -26.86
C GLY A 61 -1.11 -16.32 -27.45
N GLU A 62 -1.12 -15.97 -28.74
CA GLU A 62 -0.01 -15.23 -29.37
C GLU A 62 0.10 -13.78 -28.86
N LYS A 63 -1.02 -13.21 -28.39
CA LYS A 63 -1.08 -11.83 -27.86
C LYS A 63 -0.26 -11.67 -26.59
N GLU A 64 -0.50 -12.52 -25.59
CA GLU A 64 0.19 -12.47 -24.30
C GLU A 64 1.69 -12.72 -24.44
N THR A 65 2.11 -13.62 -25.33
CA THR A 65 3.53 -13.90 -25.58
C THR A 65 4.24 -12.74 -26.28
N ASN A 66 3.57 -12.07 -27.23
CA ASN A 66 4.15 -10.92 -27.92
C ASN A 66 4.22 -9.70 -27.01
N ASP A 67 3.23 -9.51 -26.13
CA ASP A 67 3.24 -8.45 -25.12
C ASP A 67 4.41 -8.61 -24.15
N ALA A 68 4.63 -9.83 -23.64
CA ALA A 68 5.77 -10.13 -22.77
C ALA A 68 7.13 -9.90 -23.48
N ASN A 69 7.26 -10.29 -24.75
CA ASN A 69 8.50 -10.09 -25.51
C ASN A 69 8.78 -8.61 -25.79
N ALA A 70 7.76 -7.80 -26.07
CA ALA A 70 7.92 -6.37 -26.28
C ALA A 70 8.40 -5.63 -25.02
N GLU A 71 8.00 -6.08 -23.82
CA GLU A 71 8.53 -5.54 -22.55
C GLU A 71 9.98 -5.97 -22.29
N ILE A 72 10.35 -7.22 -22.60
CA ILE A 72 11.70 -7.75 -22.36
C ILE A 72 12.74 -7.09 -23.29
N GLU A 73 12.38 -6.79 -24.55
CA GLU A 73 13.29 -6.11 -25.50
C GLU A 73 13.74 -4.71 -25.02
N ASP A 74 12.96 -4.06 -24.15
CA ASP A 74 13.27 -2.73 -23.64
C ASP A 74 14.01 -2.74 -22.27
N ASP A 75 14.10 -3.89 -21.59
CA ASP A 75 14.75 -4.05 -20.26
C ASP A 75 16.25 -4.44 -20.33
N ASP A 76 16.75 -4.87 -21.49
CA ASP A 76 18.15 -5.27 -21.67
C ASP A 76 19.08 -4.07 -21.95
N PHE A 77 19.81 -3.62 -20.93
CA PHE A 77 21.06 -2.88 -21.10
C PHE A 77 22.08 -3.77 -21.86
N GLU A 78 22.67 -3.22 -22.93
CA GLU A 78 23.65 -3.84 -23.83
C GLU A 78 24.41 -5.06 -23.27
N ILE A 79 24.04 -6.27 -23.71
CA ILE A 79 24.90 -7.46 -23.65
C ILE A 79 24.86 -8.15 -25.03
N GLU A 80 26.05 -8.39 -25.59
CA GLU A 80 26.26 -9.13 -26.84
C GLU A 80 25.61 -10.52 -26.80
N TYR A 81 24.78 -10.81 -27.80
CA TYR A 81 24.19 -12.14 -28.01
C TYR A 81 25.25 -13.16 -28.44
N PRO A 82 25.34 -14.35 -27.82
CA PRO A 82 25.88 -15.53 -28.47
C PRO A 82 24.85 -16.11 -29.45
N GLU A 83 25.35 -16.72 -30.52
CA GLU A 83 24.62 -17.24 -31.67
C GLU A 83 23.47 -18.21 -31.33
N LYS A 84 22.37 -18.12 -32.10
CA LYS A 84 21.20 -19.00 -32.05
C LYS A 84 21.57 -20.43 -32.47
N GLU A 85 21.38 -21.40 -31.57
CA GLU A 85 21.24 -22.81 -31.95
C GLU A 85 19.81 -23.07 -32.44
N ASN A 86 19.70 -23.62 -33.65
CA ASN A 86 18.45 -24.12 -34.23
C ASN A 86 18.01 -25.39 -33.50
N ILE A 87 16.82 -25.36 -32.92
CA ILE A 87 16.09 -26.58 -32.54
C ILE A 87 14.92 -26.70 -33.51
N ASN A 88 15.03 -27.70 -34.40
CA ASN A 88 13.91 -28.25 -35.14
C ASN A 88 13.00 -29.00 -34.18
N ASP A 89 11.69 -28.79 -34.29
CA ASP A 89 10.73 -29.85 -33.99
C ASP A 89 9.62 -29.81 -35.06
N ASP A 90 9.69 -30.81 -35.93
CA ASP A 90 8.62 -31.30 -36.79
C ASP A 90 7.45 -31.78 -35.92
N PHE A 91 6.21 -31.37 -36.21
CA PHE A 91 5.08 -32.30 -36.22
C PHE A 91 4.00 -31.86 -37.21
N ASN A 92 3.58 -32.87 -37.97
CA ASN A 92 2.88 -32.83 -39.26
C ASN A 92 1.47 -32.22 -39.29
N GLU A 93 1.15 -31.79 -40.52
CA GLU A 93 -0.14 -31.50 -41.12
C GLU A 93 -1.26 -32.50 -40.79
N ASP A 94 -2.45 -31.97 -40.54
CA ASP A 94 -3.68 -32.47 -41.16
C ASP A 94 -4.53 -31.25 -41.55
N THR A 95 -4.46 -30.90 -42.83
CA THR A 95 -5.42 -30.01 -43.49
C THR A 95 -6.69 -30.79 -43.78
N ASP A 96 -7.84 -30.34 -43.27
CA ASP A 96 -9.06 -30.48 -44.04
C ASP A 96 -10.06 -29.34 -43.82
N ASP A 97 -10.66 -29.00 -44.94
CA ASP A 97 -11.26 -27.75 -45.34
C ASP A 97 -12.69 -27.57 -44.78
N LYS A 98 -12.99 -26.35 -44.28
CA LYS A 98 -14.28 -25.66 -44.50
C LYS A 98 -14.28 -24.26 -43.90
N SER A 99 -13.96 -23.32 -44.79
CA SER A 99 -14.43 -21.95 -44.77
C SER A 99 -15.88 -21.83 -44.26
N LYS A 100 -16.06 -21.33 -43.05
CA LYS A 100 -17.25 -20.58 -42.65
C LYS A 100 -16.78 -19.23 -42.18
N ASN A 101 -17.04 -18.21 -43.01
CA ASN A 101 -17.01 -16.81 -42.60
C ASN A 101 -17.94 -16.66 -41.40
N VAL A 102 -17.36 -16.65 -40.21
CA VAL A 102 -18.00 -16.10 -39.02
C VAL A 102 -17.52 -14.66 -38.99
N GLU A 103 -18.38 -13.73 -39.40
CA GLU A 103 -18.22 -12.33 -39.04
C GLU A 103 -18.20 -12.27 -37.51
N ILE A 104 -17.00 -12.15 -36.94
CA ILE A 104 -16.83 -11.92 -35.51
C ILE A 104 -17.27 -10.48 -35.28
N GLU A 105 -18.47 -10.29 -34.73
CA GLU A 105 -18.86 -9.03 -34.12
C GLU A 105 -17.74 -8.64 -33.13
N LYS A 106 -17.01 -7.55 -33.44
CA LYS A 106 -15.97 -7.01 -32.57
C LYS A 106 -16.64 -6.42 -31.33
N GLU A 107 -16.92 -7.25 -30.34
CA GLU A 107 -17.25 -6.78 -28.99
C GLU A 107 -16.00 -6.16 -28.35
N TYR A 108 -15.87 -4.83 -28.41
CA TYR A 108 -14.83 -4.08 -27.73
C TYR A 108 -15.06 -4.07 -26.21
N SER A 109 -14.53 -5.08 -25.53
CA SER A 109 -14.37 -5.15 -24.08
C SER A 109 -12.96 -5.66 -23.77
N GLU A 110 -11.99 -4.74 -23.69
CA GLU A 110 -10.54 -5.01 -23.60
C GLU A 110 -9.94 -4.50 -22.29
N ALA A 111 -10.62 -4.72 -21.16
CA ALA A 111 -10.27 -4.10 -19.88
C ALA A 111 -8.88 -4.50 -19.31
N ASN A 112 -8.16 -5.46 -19.90
CA ASN A 112 -6.91 -6.03 -19.39
C ASN A 112 -5.78 -6.17 -20.45
N GLN A 113 -5.74 -5.33 -21.49
CA GLN A 113 -4.64 -5.37 -22.46
C GLN A 113 -3.47 -4.49 -22.02
N TYR A 114 -2.23 -4.97 -22.19
CA TYR A 114 -1.00 -4.20 -21.92
C TYR A 114 -0.89 -2.94 -22.80
N PHE A 115 -1.45 -3.01 -24.01
CA PHE A 115 -1.41 -1.93 -24.99
C PHE A 115 -2.84 -1.51 -25.39
N PRO A 116 -3.58 -0.81 -24.50
CA PRO A 116 -4.97 -0.46 -24.76
C PRO A 116 -5.06 0.48 -25.97
N THR A 117 -5.98 0.19 -26.89
CA THR A 117 -6.26 1.01 -28.08
C THR A 117 -7.43 1.96 -27.86
N ASN A 118 -8.22 1.72 -26.81
CA ASN A 118 -9.40 2.48 -26.45
C ASN A 118 -9.62 2.55 -24.93
N PHE A 119 -10.32 3.59 -24.48
CA PHE A 119 -10.85 3.69 -23.11
C PHE A 119 -12.16 4.45 -23.15
N GLY A 120 -12.93 4.41 -22.06
CA GLY A 120 -14.06 5.32 -21.93
C GLY A 120 -14.91 5.07 -20.70
N LEU A 121 -16.20 5.35 -20.81
CA LEU A 121 -17.11 5.27 -19.67
C LEU A 121 -18.52 4.88 -20.08
N THR A 122 -19.28 4.36 -19.12
CA THR A 122 -20.73 4.19 -19.21
C THR A 122 -21.40 4.84 -18.02
N PHE A 123 -22.48 5.58 -18.29
CA PHE A 123 -23.22 6.34 -17.30
C PHE A 123 -24.72 6.31 -17.61
N CYS A 124 -25.54 6.73 -16.64
CA CYS A 124 -27.00 6.75 -16.78
C CYS A 124 -27.54 8.18 -16.68
N VAL A 125 -28.51 8.51 -17.53
CA VAL A 125 -29.25 9.79 -17.49
C VAL A 125 -30.76 9.56 -17.46
N PRO A 126 -31.57 10.54 -17.02
CA PRO A 126 -33.03 10.47 -17.08
C PRO A 126 -33.54 10.24 -18.50
N LYS A 127 -34.71 9.59 -18.65
CA LYS A 127 -35.29 9.29 -19.98
C LYS A 127 -35.60 10.56 -20.77
N GLU A 128 -35.96 11.61 -20.06
CA GLU A 128 -36.33 12.91 -20.58
C GLU A 128 -35.13 13.67 -21.14
N ALA A 129 -33.90 13.21 -20.86
CA ALA A 129 -32.69 13.79 -21.41
C ALA A 129 -32.68 13.63 -22.95
N LYS A 130 -32.57 14.77 -23.64
CA LYS A 130 -32.59 14.87 -25.11
C LYS A 130 -31.20 15.02 -25.70
N THR A 131 -30.35 15.81 -25.05
CA THR A 131 -28.99 16.08 -25.53
C THR A 131 -27.98 16.01 -24.38
N LEU A 132 -26.73 15.75 -24.73
CA LEU A 132 -25.57 15.81 -23.83
C LEU A 132 -24.40 16.47 -24.55
N THR A 133 -23.51 17.08 -23.78
CA THR A 133 -22.24 17.61 -24.29
C THR A 133 -21.11 16.68 -23.89
N ILE A 134 -20.36 16.19 -24.88
CA ILE A 134 -19.18 15.35 -24.67
C ILE A 134 -17.96 16.13 -25.18
N THR A 135 -16.93 16.21 -24.36
CA THR A 135 -15.66 16.87 -24.70
C THR A 135 -14.53 15.85 -24.66
N PHE A 136 -13.77 15.75 -25.74
CA PHE A 136 -12.58 14.91 -25.84
C PHE A 136 -11.33 15.77 -25.79
N SER A 137 -10.39 15.44 -24.91
CA SER A 137 -9.09 16.09 -24.81
C SER A 137 -7.99 15.04 -24.81
N TYR A 138 -6.89 15.28 -25.53
CA TYR A 138 -5.74 14.39 -25.56
C TYR A 138 -4.50 15.11 -26.11
N ALA A 139 -3.34 14.48 -25.98
CA ALA A 139 -2.08 14.98 -26.50
C ALA A 139 -1.36 13.93 -27.36
N LYS A 140 -0.47 14.41 -28.23
CA LYS A 140 0.50 13.61 -28.99
C LYS A 140 1.89 14.17 -28.72
N TYR A 141 2.93 13.36 -28.91
CA TYR A 141 4.31 13.82 -28.87
C TYR A 141 4.92 13.73 -30.26
N ILE A 142 5.60 14.79 -30.68
CA ILE A 142 6.37 14.81 -31.92
C ILE A 142 7.84 14.95 -31.61
N GLN A 143 8.67 14.29 -32.40
CA GLN A 143 10.10 14.50 -32.34
C GLN A 143 10.43 15.88 -32.92
N ILE A 144 11.29 16.62 -32.23
CA ILE A 144 11.76 17.94 -32.66
C ILE A 144 13.28 17.94 -32.83
N LYS A 145 13.78 18.86 -33.67
CA LYS A 145 15.23 19.04 -33.81
C LYS A 145 15.78 19.79 -32.60
N PRO A 146 17.04 19.56 -32.19
CA PRO A 146 17.71 20.29 -31.11
C PRO A 146 17.58 21.81 -31.18
N VAL A 147 17.67 22.40 -32.38
CA VAL A 147 17.54 23.85 -32.60
C VAL A 147 16.16 24.43 -32.27
N GLN A 148 15.13 23.59 -32.19
CA GLN A 148 13.76 23.97 -31.85
C GLN A 148 13.47 23.88 -30.34
N ALA A 149 14.37 23.25 -29.58
CA ALA A 149 14.21 23.07 -28.14
C ALA A 149 14.72 24.25 -27.34
N ILE A 150 14.06 24.50 -26.22
CA ILE A 150 14.38 25.53 -25.24
C ILE A 150 14.40 24.88 -23.85
N ILE A 151 15.31 25.33 -22.99
CA ILE A 151 15.40 24.89 -21.59
C ILE A 151 15.56 26.08 -20.65
N GLU A 152 14.77 26.14 -19.59
CA GLU A 152 14.86 27.18 -18.57
C GLU A 152 16.23 27.14 -17.89
N ILE A 153 16.85 28.30 -17.66
CA ILE A 153 18.10 28.43 -16.91
C ILE A 153 18.18 29.82 -16.27
N SER A 154 18.84 29.93 -15.12
CA SER A 154 19.13 31.24 -14.54
C SER A 154 20.17 31.98 -15.39
N GLU A 155 20.08 33.31 -15.42
CA GLU A 155 21.06 34.13 -16.14
C GLU A 155 22.47 33.95 -15.57
N GLU A 156 22.58 33.81 -14.25
CA GLU A 156 23.85 33.60 -13.55
C GLU A 156 24.51 32.28 -13.98
N ASP A 157 23.78 31.17 -13.96
CA ASP A 157 24.29 29.86 -14.38
C ASP A 157 24.71 29.87 -15.85
N PHE A 158 23.94 30.53 -16.71
CA PHE A 158 24.26 30.62 -18.14
C PHE A 158 25.50 31.48 -18.39
N ARG A 159 25.62 32.65 -17.74
CA ARG A 159 26.80 33.52 -17.88
C ARG A 159 28.06 32.84 -17.34
N ALA A 160 27.98 32.21 -16.17
CA ALA A 160 29.09 31.47 -15.56
C ALA A 160 29.65 30.39 -16.50
N PHE A 161 28.78 29.76 -17.31
CA PHE A 161 29.18 28.78 -18.30
C PHE A 161 29.68 29.41 -19.61
N SER A 162 28.92 30.34 -20.19
CA SER A 162 29.19 30.92 -21.52
C SER A 162 30.39 31.86 -21.54
N GLU A 163 30.64 32.60 -20.48
CA GLU A 163 31.77 33.53 -20.35
C GLU A 163 33.03 32.83 -19.81
N ASN A 164 32.95 31.54 -19.46
CA ASN A 164 34.12 30.80 -18.97
C ASN A 164 35.17 30.65 -20.10
N PRO A 165 36.43 31.11 -19.90
CA PRO A 165 37.47 31.06 -20.93
C PRO A 165 37.79 29.65 -21.44
N TYR A 166 37.48 28.62 -20.65
CA TYR A 166 37.74 27.22 -20.99
C TYR A 166 36.54 26.54 -21.68
N ASN A 167 35.42 27.23 -21.88
CA ASN A 167 34.26 26.70 -22.59
C ASN A 167 34.41 26.82 -24.12
N SER A 168 34.76 25.70 -24.77
CA SER A 168 34.95 25.63 -26.21
C SER A 168 33.65 25.62 -27.04
N VAL A 169 32.50 25.47 -26.39
CA VAL A 169 31.18 25.28 -27.02
C VAL A 169 30.22 26.44 -26.77
N ALA A 170 30.63 27.49 -26.04
CA ALA A 170 29.78 28.63 -25.67
C ALA A 170 29.03 29.25 -26.86
N LYS A 171 29.69 29.38 -28.02
CA LYS A 171 29.12 29.95 -29.25
C LYS A 171 27.89 29.20 -29.80
N TYR A 172 27.71 27.92 -29.43
CA TYR A 172 26.61 27.10 -29.91
C TYR A 172 25.33 27.29 -29.09
N PHE A 173 25.41 27.96 -27.94
CA PHE A 173 24.27 28.20 -27.07
C PHE A 173 23.93 29.68 -27.03
N LYS A 174 22.65 29.99 -26.93
CA LYS A 174 22.13 31.35 -26.75
C LYS A 174 21.19 31.40 -25.55
N TYR A 175 21.12 32.57 -24.93
CA TYR A 175 20.23 32.86 -23.82
C TYR A 175 19.28 33.99 -24.18
N GLU A 176 17.98 33.75 -24.03
CA GLU A 176 16.92 34.72 -24.28
C GLU A 176 15.82 34.55 -23.21
N ASN A 177 15.54 35.59 -22.43
CA ASN A 177 14.43 35.65 -21.47
C ASN A 177 14.34 34.47 -20.47
N GLY A 178 15.45 34.04 -19.88
CA GLY A 178 15.47 32.92 -18.94
C GLY A 178 15.53 31.53 -19.59
N LEU A 179 15.67 31.47 -20.92
CA LEU A 179 15.73 30.23 -21.70
C LEU A 179 17.09 30.11 -22.40
N MET A 180 17.65 28.91 -22.36
CA MET A 180 18.81 28.48 -23.13
C MET A 180 18.33 27.65 -24.33
N SER A 181 18.96 27.88 -25.48
CA SER A 181 18.69 27.13 -26.72
C SER A 181 19.94 27.07 -27.60
N LEU A 182 19.90 26.27 -28.65
CA LEU A 182 21.01 26.20 -29.61
C LEU A 182 20.94 27.38 -30.60
N ASN A 183 22.10 27.97 -30.87
CA ASN A 183 22.25 28.95 -31.92
C ASN A 183 22.31 28.24 -33.28
N GLU A 184 21.17 28.26 -33.99
CA GLU A 184 20.97 27.58 -35.29
C GLU A 184 22.13 27.84 -36.27
N VAL A 185 22.58 29.10 -36.40
CA VAL A 185 23.63 29.50 -37.35
C VAL A 185 24.97 28.81 -37.08
N TYR A 186 25.34 28.67 -35.81
CA TYR A 186 26.60 28.03 -35.41
C TYR A 186 26.47 26.52 -35.30
N PHE A 187 25.33 26.03 -34.81
CA PHE A 187 25.09 24.61 -34.56
C PHE A 187 24.99 23.81 -35.85
N GLU A 188 24.24 24.28 -36.86
CA GLU A 188 24.08 23.57 -38.14
C GLU A 188 25.39 23.42 -38.92
N LYS A 189 26.38 24.28 -38.64
CA LYS A 189 27.72 24.23 -39.24
C LYS A 189 28.74 23.47 -38.39
N SER A 190 28.30 22.88 -37.28
CA SER A 190 29.17 22.22 -36.31
C SER A 190 29.03 20.70 -36.37
N ASP A 191 30.02 20.00 -35.80
CA ASP A 191 29.96 18.56 -35.54
C ASP A 191 29.41 18.25 -34.13
N LEU A 192 28.88 19.24 -33.41
CA LEU A 192 28.47 19.09 -32.01
C LEU A 192 27.29 18.12 -31.87
N SER A 193 27.47 17.09 -31.05
CA SER A 193 26.46 16.08 -30.73
C SER A 193 26.63 15.59 -29.30
N VAL A 194 25.63 14.89 -28.75
CA VAL A 194 25.74 14.29 -27.40
C VAL A 194 27.01 13.44 -27.25
N TYR A 195 27.33 12.66 -28.29
CA TYR A 195 28.46 11.73 -28.28
C TYR A 195 29.83 12.41 -28.13
N ASN A 196 30.02 13.59 -28.72
CA ASN A 196 31.27 14.32 -28.63
C ASN A 196 31.24 15.47 -27.62
N TYR A 197 30.06 15.83 -27.08
CA TYR A 197 29.88 16.95 -26.16
C TYR A 197 30.78 16.82 -24.92
N ARG A 198 30.75 15.67 -24.23
CA ARG A 198 31.58 15.43 -23.05
C ARG A 198 33.07 15.47 -23.35
N ASN A 199 33.50 15.05 -24.53
CA ASN A 199 34.93 15.06 -24.89
C ASN A 199 35.48 16.47 -25.08
N ARG A 200 34.62 17.48 -25.32
CA ARG A 200 35.01 18.90 -25.41
C ARG A 200 35.42 19.54 -24.08
N PHE A 201 35.28 18.80 -22.97
CA PHE A 201 35.53 19.28 -21.60
C PHE A 201 36.54 18.43 -20.81
N LYS A 202 37.32 17.56 -21.49
CA LYS A 202 38.24 16.61 -20.84
C LYS A 202 39.73 16.97 -20.96
N GLU A 203 40.08 18.10 -21.56
CA GLU A 203 41.49 18.40 -21.87
C GLU A 203 42.24 18.97 -20.65
N ASN A 204 41.54 19.60 -19.70
CA ASN A 204 42.14 20.11 -18.47
C ASN A 204 41.16 20.12 -17.27
N GLU A 205 41.69 20.37 -16.08
CA GLU A 205 40.93 20.36 -14.82
C GLU A 205 39.82 21.44 -14.81
N GLN A 206 40.11 22.64 -15.31
CA GLN A 206 39.15 23.76 -15.37
C GLN A 206 37.97 23.49 -16.33
N GLN A 207 38.21 22.73 -17.40
CA GLN A 207 37.15 22.25 -18.30
C GLN A 207 36.31 21.14 -17.65
N THR A 208 36.95 20.28 -16.85
CA THR A 208 36.25 19.18 -16.19
C THR A 208 35.28 19.71 -15.13
N GLU A 209 35.64 20.80 -14.43
CA GLU A 209 34.74 21.51 -13.50
C GLU A 209 33.43 22.00 -14.16
N LEU A 210 33.47 22.35 -15.46
CA LEU A 210 32.28 22.80 -16.18
C LEU A 210 31.25 21.68 -16.39
N ILE A 211 31.66 20.40 -16.37
CA ILE A 211 30.75 19.25 -16.52
C ILE A 211 29.71 19.23 -15.39
N ASP A 212 30.09 19.69 -14.20
CA ASP A 212 29.19 19.70 -13.05
C ASP A 212 28.23 20.90 -13.03
N SER A 213 28.47 21.90 -13.90
CA SER A 213 27.64 23.10 -14.01
C SER A 213 26.23 22.80 -14.49
N VAL A 214 25.27 23.61 -14.04
CA VAL A 214 23.85 23.50 -14.43
C VAL A 214 23.70 23.69 -15.94
N ALA A 215 24.41 24.66 -16.52
CA ALA A 215 24.36 24.96 -17.95
C ALA A 215 24.93 23.83 -18.81
N TYR A 216 26.00 23.16 -18.39
CA TYR A 216 26.53 22.00 -19.11
C TYR A 216 25.49 20.89 -19.19
N LYS A 217 24.90 20.50 -18.05
CA LYS A 217 23.88 19.45 -17.96
C LYS A 217 22.66 19.78 -18.82
N LYS A 218 22.22 21.05 -18.81
CA LYS A 218 21.14 21.53 -19.69
C LYS A 218 21.50 21.51 -21.17
N GLY A 219 22.75 21.82 -21.50
CA GLY A 219 23.28 21.70 -22.87
C GLY A 219 23.33 20.25 -23.35
N GLU A 220 23.69 19.30 -22.48
CA GLU A 220 23.65 17.86 -22.78
C GLU A 220 22.23 17.39 -23.10
N LEU A 221 21.24 17.82 -22.29
CA LEU A 221 19.82 17.54 -22.51
C LEU A 221 19.31 18.11 -23.85
N LEU A 222 19.67 19.36 -24.20
CA LEU A 222 19.30 19.98 -25.47
C LEU A 222 19.87 19.26 -26.71
N LEU A 223 20.99 18.55 -26.57
CA LEU A 223 21.60 17.81 -27.66
C LEU A 223 21.00 16.40 -27.83
N GLY A 224 20.24 15.93 -26.83
CA GLY A 224 19.60 14.62 -26.78
C GLY A 224 18.48 14.40 -27.80
N ARG A 225 17.77 13.28 -27.64
CA ARG A 225 16.54 13.01 -28.40
C ARG A 225 15.41 13.80 -27.76
N LEU A 226 14.77 14.68 -28.53
CA LEU A 226 13.83 15.64 -27.98
C LEU A 226 12.42 15.42 -28.53
N TRP A 227 11.46 15.34 -27.63
CA TRP A 227 10.06 15.20 -27.95
C TRP A 227 9.28 16.38 -27.38
N LYS A 228 8.46 17.00 -28.23
CA LYS A 228 7.59 18.09 -27.85
C LYS A 228 6.15 17.61 -27.76
N ARG A 229 5.50 17.96 -26.67
CA ARG A 229 4.06 17.74 -26.49
C ARG A 229 3.26 18.65 -27.43
N ILE A 230 2.28 18.07 -28.09
CA ILE A 230 1.22 18.77 -28.83
C ILE A 230 -0.11 18.45 -28.14
N LYS A 231 -0.67 19.43 -27.44
CA LYS A 231 -2.06 19.34 -26.96
C LYS A 231 -3.01 19.58 -28.12
N ILE A 232 -3.95 18.66 -28.30
CA ILE A 232 -5.05 18.88 -29.24
C ILE A 232 -6.11 19.73 -28.53
N GLU A 233 -6.61 20.76 -29.21
CA GLU A 233 -7.68 21.60 -28.69
C GLU A 233 -8.92 20.75 -28.37
N PRO A 234 -9.60 20.98 -27.23
CA PRO A 234 -10.74 20.16 -26.82
C PRO A 234 -11.83 20.09 -27.90
N ILE A 235 -12.22 18.88 -28.28
CA ILE A 235 -13.25 18.63 -29.28
C ILE A 235 -14.59 18.40 -28.58
N THR A 236 -15.51 19.35 -28.72
CA THR A 236 -16.83 19.30 -28.08
C THR A 236 -17.91 18.87 -29.08
N ILE A 237 -18.70 17.87 -28.69
CA ILE A 237 -19.76 17.27 -29.51
C ILE A 237 -21.06 17.28 -28.74
N GLU A 238 -22.14 17.76 -29.37
CA GLU A 238 -23.49 17.64 -28.85
C GLU A 238 -24.10 16.31 -29.31
N LEU A 239 -24.36 15.42 -28.35
CA LEU A 239 -24.92 14.10 -28.58
C LEU A 239 -26.44 14.14 -28.50
N ASN A 240 -27.13 13.80 -29.59
CA ASN A 240 -28.57 13.58 -29.58
C ASN A 240 -28.90 12.19 -28.99
N LEU A 241 -29.75 12.17 -27.95
CA LEU A 241 -30.21 10.97 -27.24
C LEU A 241 -31.59 10.47 -27.70
N THR A 242 -32.20 11.08 -28.71
CA THR A 242 -33.45 10.57 -29.31
C THR A 242 -33.21 9.51 -30.38
N GLU A 243 -32.00 9.46 -30.93
CA GLU A 243 -31.56 8.44 -31.88
C GLU A 243 -30.96 7.26 -31.12
N ILE A 244 -31.73 6.19 -30.97
CA ILE A 244 -31.22 4.92 -30.43
C ILE A 244 -30.40 4.28 -31.55
N ASN A 245 -29.08 4.18 -31.36
CA ASN A 245 -28.16 3.60 -32.36
C ASN A 245 -28.46 2.09 -32.54
N PRO A 246 -28.78 1.61 -33.76
CA PRO A 246 -28.90 0.18 -34.05
C PRO A 246 -27.55 -0.49 -34.35
N ASP A 247 -26.51 0.28 -34.70
CA ASP A 247 -25.17 -0.22 -35.05
C ASP A 247 -24.14 0.27 -34.01
N GLU A 248 -23.55 -0.68 -33.29
CA GLU A 248 -22.60 -0.44 -32.21
C GLU A 248 -21.17 -0.17 -32.70
N ALA A 249 -20.85 -0.56 -33.95
CA ALA A 249 -19.52 -0.45 -34.53
C ALA A 249 -19.31 0.88 -35.28
N LYS A 250 -20.29 1.79 -35.28
CA LYS A 250 -20.19 3.05 -36.00
C LYS A 250 -19.14 3.97 -35.36
N GLU A 251 -18.08 4.21 -36.12
CA GLU A 251 -17.00 5.15 -35.79
C GLU A 251 -17.42 6.60 -36.06
N TYR A 252 -17.18 7.49 -35.10
CA TYR A 252 -17.35 8.93 -35.27
C TYR A 252 -15.98 9.61 -35.25
N PRO A 253 -15.49 10.19 -36.36
CA PRO A 253 -14.13 10.70 -36.46
C PRO A 253 -13.92 11.95 -35.60
N LEU A 254 -12.81 11.98 -34.86
CA LEU A 254 -12.29 13.13 -34.12
C LEU A 254 -11.07 13.74 -34.80
N ASP A 255 -10.23 12.90 -35.41
CA ASP A 255 -9.05 13.29 -36.17
C ASP A 255 -8.93 12.43 -37.43
N LYS A 256 -8.46 13.02 -38.53
CA LYS A 256 -8.32 12.36 -39.83
C LYS A 256 -6.99 12.72 -40.48
N THR A 257 -6.44 11.79 -41.26
CA THR A 257 -5.25 12.05 -42.07
C THR A 257 -5.58 12.95 -43.28
N LYS A 258 -4.54 13.38 -44.01
CA LYS A 258 -4.69 14.10 -45.29
C LYS A 258 -5.45 13.28 -46.35
N ASP A 259 -5.47 11.96 -46.23
CA ASP A 259 -6.14 11.03 -47.15
C ASP A 259 -7.54 10.64 -46.64
N ASP A 260 -8.09 11.40 -45.69
CA ASP A 260 -9.42 11.22 -45.05
C ASP A 260 -9.60 9.91 -44.25
N SER A 261 -8.52 9.17 -43.98
CA SER A 261 -8.53 8.01 -43.08
C SER A 261 -8.64 8.42 -41.61
N ILE A 262 -9.45 7.70 -40.84
CA ILE A 262 -9.74 7.99 -39.44
C ILE A 262 -8.51 7.66 -38.59
N VAL A 263 -8.04 8.64 -37.83
CA VAL A 263 -6.88 8.52 -36.92
C VAL A 263 -7.36 8.26 -35.50
N THR A 264 -8.28 9.09 -35.03
CA THR A 264 -8.88 9.01 -33.71
C THR A 264 -10.38 9.12 -33.88
N CYS A 265 -11.14 8.27 -33.20
CA CYS A 265 -12.60 8.30 -33.24
C CYS A 265 -13.19 8.07 -31.86
N PHE A 266 -14.49 8.28 -31.74
CA PHE A 266 -15.26 7.77 -30.62
C PHE A 266 -16.38 6.84 -31.08
N TYR A 267 -16.75 5.92 -30.19
CA TYR A 267 -17.91 5.06 -30.33
C TYR A 267 -18.99 5.47 -29.33
N LYS A 268 -20.25 5.31 -29.70
CA LYS A 268 -21.38 5.54 -28.81
C LYS A 268 -22.39 4.38 -28.86
N LYS A 269 -22.90 3.99 -27.69
CA LYS A 269 -24.01 3.05 -27.55
C LYS A 269 -25.02 3.61 -26.54
N ILE A 270 -26.31 3.57 -26.89
CA ILE A 270 -27.40 4.07 -26.05
C ILE A 270 -28.39 2.93 -25.85
N HIS A 271 -28.62 2.57 -24.58
CA HIS A 271 -29.59 1.55 -24.19
C HIS A 271 -30.61 2.16 -23.22
N GLU A 272 -31.87 2.22 -23.64
CA GLU A 272 -32.96 2.76 -22.82
C GLU A 272 -33.64 1.66 -21.99
N THR A 273 -33.87 1.94 -20.71
CA THR A 273 -34.54 1.02 -19.77
C THR A 273 -35.76 1.68 -19.13
N HIS A 274 -36.44 0.99 -18.22
CA HIS A 274 -37.48 1.61 -17.40
C HIS A 274 -36.94 2.68 -16.44
N TYR A 275 -35.65 2.61 -16.07
CA TYR A 275 -35.00 3.51 -15.12
C TYR A 275 -34.45 4.78 -15.77
N GLY A 276 -33.80 4.63 -16.92
CA GLY A 276 -33.11 5.72 -17.62
C GLY A 276 -32.41 5.24 -18.88
N LYS A 277 -31.65 6.14 -19.52
CA LYS A 277 -30.82 5.85 -20.68
C LYS A 277 -29.38 5.59 -20.23
N PHE A 278 -28.86 4.41 -20.51
CA PHE A 278 -27.46 4.06 -20.30
C PHE A 278 -26.67 4.39 -21.58
N ILE A 279 -25.63 5.21 -21.45
CA ILE A 279 -24.80 5.63 -22.57
C ILE A 279 -23.37 5.16 -22.34
N LYS A 280 -22.80 4.41 -23.29
CA LYS A 280 -21.38 4.06 -23.35
C LYS A 280 -20.70 4.93 -24.40
N ILE A 281 -19.61 5.58 -24.02
CA ILE A 281 -18.73 6.36 -24.89
C ILE A 281 -17.31 5.79 -24.78
N LEU A 282 -16.68 5.50 -25.90
CA LEU A 282 -15.28 5.06 -25.97
C LEU A 282 -14.50 5.99 -26.89
N LEU A 283 -13.31 6.43 -26.47
CA LEU A 283 -12.30 7.06 -27.31
C LEU A 283 -11.33 5.99 -27.80
N ALA A 284 -11.01 5.97 -29.10
CA ALA A 284 -10.14 4.96 -29.70
C ALA A 284 -9.09 5.57 -30.63
N ASN A 285 -7.90 4.96 -30.63
CA ASN A 285 -6.83 5.19 -31.59
C ASN A 285 -6.94 4.15 -32.72
N ARG A 286 -7.06 4.61 -33.97
CA ARG A 286 -7.27 3.76 -35.17
C ARG A 286 -6.08 3.73 -36.11
N LEU A 287 -4.95 4.30 -35.69
CA LEU A 287 -3.70 4.13 -36.42
C LEU A 287 -3.24 2.69 -36.31
N ASN A 288 -2.68 2.14 -37.39
CA ASN A 288 -2.02 0.83 -37.38
C ASN A 288 -0.51 0.97 -37.19
N HIS A 289 0.11 -0.02 -36.54
CA HIS A 289 1.55 -0.13 -36.38
C HIS A 289 2.04 -1.58 -36.55
N PRO A 290 3.20 -1.80 -37.19
CA PRO A 290 3.75 -3.14 -37.36
C PRO A 290 4.00 -3.84 -36.02
N LYS A 291 3.54 -5.08 -35.91
CA LYS A 291 3.62 -5.88 -34.68
C LYS A 291 5.06 -6.15 -34.21
N ASP A 292 6.00 -6.27 -35.15
CA ASP A 292 7.42 -6.54 -34.94
C ASP A 292 8.21 -5.30 -34.49
N LYS A 293 7.56 -4.14 -34.35
CA LYS A 293 8.21 -2.85 -34.06
C LYS A 293 7.53 -2.12 -32.90
N PHE A 294 7.04 -2.86 -31.92
CA PHE A 294 6.25 -2.34 -30.80
C PHE A 294 7.06 -1.94 -29.55
N SER A 295 8.40 -1.91 -29.64
CA SER A 295 9.27 -1.38 -28.58
C SER A 295 8.99 0.10 -28.28
N PHE A 296 9.06 0.48 -27.01
CA PHE A 296 8.90 1.85 -26.53
C PHE A 296 10.02 2.78 -26.99
N SER A 297 11.13 2.23 -27.46
CA SER A 297 12.21 2.98 -28.10
C SER A 297 11.95 3.28 -29.59
N ASN A 298 10.82 2.82 -30.16
CA ASN A 298 10.47 3.08 -31.55
C ASN A 298 9.86 4.48 -31.73
N GLU A 299 10.53 5.34 -32.51
CA GLU A 299 10.07 6.71 -32.77
C GLU A 299 8.68 6.77 -33.41
N LEU A 300 8.40 5.89 -34.38
CA LEU A 300 7.11 5.89 -35.06
C LEU A 300 5.98 5.48 -34.11
N LEU A 301 6.20 4.50 -33.23
CA LEU A 301 5.21 4.09 -32.23
C LEU A 301 4.87 5.24 -31.28
N ASN A 302 5.90 5.91 -30.74
CA ASN A 302 5.74 7.08 -29.86
C ASN A 302 4.91 8.20 -30.52
N SER A 303 5.15 8.45 -31.81
CA SER A 303 4.41 9.48 -32.56
C SER A 303 2.95 9.13 -32.86
N LYS A 304 2.62 7.82 -32.89
CA LYS A 304 1.27 7.31 -33.14
C LYS A 304 0.45 7.10 -31.87
N ALA A 305 1.09 7.02 -30.71
CA ALA A 305 0.40 6.90 -29.43
C ALA A 305 -0.30 8.21 -29.04
N ILE A 306 -1.41 8.07 -28.32
CA ILE A 306 -2.16 9.18 -27.73
C ILE A 306 -1.92 9.18 -26.22
N PHE A 307 -1.64 10.34 -25.66
CA PHE A 307 -1.32 10.52 -24.24
C PHE A 307 -2.37 11.41 -23.58
N GLN A 308 -2.54 11.25 -22.27
CA GLN A 308 -3.34 12.16 -21.43
C GLN A 308 -4.78 12.32 -21.96
N GLY A 309 -5.36 11.22 -22.43
CA GLY A 309 -6.73 11.19 -22.90
C GLY A 309 -7.72 11.48 -21.77
N GLU A 310 -8.71 12.33 -22.04
CA GLU A 310 -9.81 12.64 -21.14
C GLU A 310 -11.12 12.74 -21.94
N ILE A 311 -12.17 12.11 -21.42
CA ILE A 311 -13.55 12.29 -21.85
C ILE A 311 -14.29 13.00 -20.72
N SER A 312 -14.84 14.17 -21.00
CA SER A 312 -15.74 14.90 -20.09
C SER A 312 -17.16 14.87 -20.64
N VAL A 313 -18.14 14.60 -19.78
CA VAL A 313 -19.56 14.55 -20.14
C VAL A 313 -20.35 15.48 -19.24
N SER A 314 -21.19 16.33 -19.83
CA SER A 314 -22.06 17.27 -19.13
C SER A 314 -23.39 17.49 -19.87
N GLY A 315 -24.28 18.32 -19.31
CA GLY A 315 -25.55 18.68 -19.95
C GLY A 315 -26.78 17.93 -19.42
N ALA A 316 -26.61 17.04 -18.43
CA ALA A 316 -27.70 16.45 -17.66
C ALA A 316 -27.27 16.18 -16.21
N THR A 317 -28.24 15.94 -15.33
CA THR A 317 -27.97 15.34 -14.01
C THR A 317 -27.90 13.83 -14.18
N PHE A 318 -26.79 13.23 -13.76
CA PHE A 318 -26.58 11.79 -13.90
C PHE A 318 -27.29 11.00 -12.81
N LEU A 319 -27.83 9.84 -13.18
CA LEU A 319 -28.46 8.90 -12.28
C LEU A 319 -27.43 7.87 -11.78
N PRO A 320 -27.61 7.29 -10.58
CA PRO A 320 -26.80 6.17 -10.13
C PRO A 320 -26.72 5.04 -11.17
N TYR A 321 -25.51 4.63 -11.49
CA TYR A 321 -25.22 3.59 -12.48
C TYR A 321 -25.67 2.21 -12.00
N LYS A 322 -25.33 1.86 -10.75
CA LYS A 322 -25.80 0.60 -10.15
C LYS A 322 -27.24 0.74 -9.69
N GLN A 323 -28.09 -0.13 -10.21
CA GLN A 323 -29.44 -0.31 -9.69
C GLN A 323 -29.35 -1.09 -8.38
N PHE A 324 -29.47 -0.41 -7.25
CA PHE A 324 -29.58 -1.05 -5.93
C PHE A 324 -30.90 -1.84 -5.77
N SER A 325 -31.79 -1.80 -6.77
CA SER A 325 -33.15 -2.33 -6.70
C SER A 325 -33.25 -3.83 -6.93
N GLU A 326 -32.25 -4.49 -7.52
CA GLU A 326 -32.31 -5.94 -7.78
C GLU A 326 -31.44 -6.71 -6.79
N ILE A 327 -32.10 -7.40 -5.85
CA ILE A 327 -31.47 -8.42 -5.01
C ILE A 327 -30.87 -9.46 -5.95
N ASN A 328 -29.61 -9.84 -5.77
CA ASN A 328 -29.08 -11.02 -6.40
C ASN A 328 -29.61 -12.25 -5.64
N PRO A 329 -30.52 -13.06 -6.21
CA PRO A 329 -31.13 -14.18 -5.47
C PRO A 329 -30.14 -15.30 -5.14
N PHE A 330 -28.96 -15.28 -5.75
CA PHE A 330 -27.92 -16.30 -5.58
C PHE A 330 -26.74 -15.82 -4.72
N ASP A 331 -26.73 -14.55 -4.30
CA ASP A 331 -25.59 -13.95 -3.60
C ASP A 331 -26.04 -13.07 -2.42
N ASP A 332 -26.31 -13.72 -1.29
CA ASP A 332 -26.66 -13.05 -0.03
C ASP A 332 -25.54 -12.11 0.49
N GLU A 333 -24.27 -12.39 0.17
CA GLU A 333 -23.13 -11.54 0.59
C GLU A 333 -23.09 -10.24 -0.21
N LEU A 334 -23.26 -10.31 -1.53
CA LEU A 334 -23.41 -9.12 -2.36
C LEU A 334 -24.59 -8.26 -1.93
N ASN A 335 -25.73 -8.88 -1.58
CA ASN A 335 -26.89 -8.16 -1.05
C ASN A 335 -26.59 -7.47 0.28
N LEU A 336 -25.81 -8.10 1.16
CA LEU A 336 -25.35 -7.51 2.42
C LEU A 336 -24.46 -6.30 2.16
N ILE A 337 -23.50 -6.41 1.25
CA ILE A 337 -22.61 -5.31 0.85
C ILE A 337 -23.43 -4.16 0.24
N ASN A 338 -24.31 -4.44 -0.72
CA ASN A 338 -25.17 -3.44 -1.34
C ASN A 338 -26.03 -2.71 -0.29
N PHE A 339 -26.57 -3.43 0.70
CA PHE A 339 -27.31 -2.79 1.79
C PHE A 339 -26.42 -1.91 2.66
N GLN A 340 -25.24 -2.38 3.05
CA GLN A 340 -24.30 -1.62 3.90
C GLN A 340 -23.82 -0.32 3.22
N TYR A 341 -23.62 -0.35 1.91
CA TYR A 341 -23.10 0.76 1.11
C TYR A 341 -24.17 1.44 0.25
N ARG A 342 -25.47 1.25 0.53
CA ARG A 342 -26.59 1.78 -0.26
C ARG A 342 -26.59 3.31 -0.45
N ASP A 343 -26.00 4.03 0.50
CA ASP A 343 -25.89 5.49 0.44
C ASP A 343 -24.67 5.97 -0.36
N GLU A 344 -23.72 5.07 -0.67
CA GLU A 344 -22.53 5.35 -1.47
C GLU A 344 -22.83 5.04 -2.95
N LYS A 345 -23.29 6.08 -3.67
CA LYS A 345 -23.74 5.97 -5.06
C LYS A 345 -22.56 6.09 -6.04
N SER A 346 -22.55 5.22 -7.04
CA SER A 346 -21.68 5.32 -8.22
C SER A 346 -22.51 5.80 -9.40
N PHE A 347 -22.02 6.79 -10.16
CA PHE A 347 -22.77 7.42 -11.26
C PHE A 347 -22.27 7.03 -12.65
N ALA A 348 -21.10 6.41 -12.71
CA ALA A 348 -20.50 5.92 -13.93
C ALA A 348 -19.56 4.76 -13.64
N ILE A 349 -19.33 3.92 -14.65
CA ILE A 349 -18.26 2.93 -14.69
C ILE A 349 -17.29 3.31 -15.80
N GLY A 350 -16.00 3.23 -15.53
CA GLY A 350 -14.97 3.42 -16.55
C GLY A 350 -14.59 2.10 -17.22
N HIS A 351 -14.13 2.17 -18.47
CA HIS A 351 -13.62 1.06 -19.28
C HIS A 351 -12.16 1.37 -19.60
N GLY A 352 -11.23 0.60 -19.03
CA GLY A 352 -9.79 0.90 -19.13
C GLY A 352 -9.35 2.15 -18.35
N CYS A 353 -10.24 2.80 -17.61
CA CYS A 353 -9.96 3.97 -16.77
C CYS A 353 -10.95 4.04 -15.58
N ALA A 354 -10.74 4.99 -14.67
CA ALA A 354 -11.72 5.39 -13.66
C ALA A 354 -12.55 6.59 -14.14
N VAL A 355 -13.56 6.97 -13.35
CA VAL A 355 -14.41 8.14 -13.62
C VAL A 355 -14.59 8.95 -12.35
N ASP A 356 -14.30 10.24 -12.43
CA ASP A 356 -14.57 11.25 -11.41
C ASP A 356 -15.85 12.02 -11.75
N TRP A 357 -16.48 12.57 -10.72
CA TRP A 357 -17.68 13.37 -10.86
C TRP A 357 -17.69 14.55 -9.89
N ASN A 358 -18.37 15.63 -10.28
CA ASN A 358 -18.30 16.92 -9.57
C ASN A 358 -19.12 16.99 -8.27
N ASP A 359 -20.13 16.13 -8.10
CA ASP A 359 -20.97 16.07 -6.89
C ASP A 359 -21.31 14.62 -6.53
N PRO A 360 -21.18 14.20 -5.25
CA PRO A 360 -21.40 12.82 -4.83
C PRO A 360 -22.88 12.41 -4.72
N LYS A 361 -23.84 13.33 -4.91
CA LYS A 361 -25.28 13.06 -4.81
C LYS A 361 -26.01 13.32 -6.11
N ASN A 362 -25.73 14.43 -6.78
CA ASN A 362 -26.38 14.86 -8.01
C ASN A 362 -25.34 15.40 -9.01
N PRO A 363 -24.46 14.53 -9.54
CA PRO A 363 -23.43 14.98 -10.46
C PRO A 363 -24.03 15.51 -11.75
N THR A 364 -23.40 16.56 -12.28
CA THR A 364 -23.74 17.20 -13.56
C THR A 364 -22.56 17.19 -14.53
N GLU A 365 -21.40 16.74 -14.07
CA GLU A 365 -20.21 16.53 -14.89
C GLU A 365 -19.53 15.21 -14.49
N LEU A 366 -19.15 14.41 -15.48
CA LEU A 366 -18.35 13.20 -15.36
C LEU A 366 -17.05 13.37 -16.14
N LYS A 367 -15.92 12.90 -15.60
CA LYS A 367 -14.61 12.94 -16.26
C LYS A 367 -13.88 11.62 -16.10
N THR A 368 -13.32 11.08 -17.17
CA THR A 368 -12.43 9.93 -17.06
C THR A 368 -11.11 10.33 -16.39
N THR A 369 -10.55 9.45 -15.57
CA THR A 369 -9.24 9.64 -14.95
C THR A 369 -8.46 8.33 -14.91
N PHE A 370 -7.15 8.43 -15.03
CA PHE A 370 -6.23 7.29 -14.87
C PHE A 370 -5.53 7.29 -13.50
N LEU A 371 -5.83 8.29 -12.66
CA LEU A 371 -5.36 8.39 -11.29
C LEU A 371 -6.52 8.88 -10.41
N PRO A 372 -7.49 8.00 -10.07
CA PRO A 372 -8.63 8.39 -9.24
C PRO A 372 -8.18 8.75 -7.83
N GLU A 373 -8.89 9.70 -7.23
CA GLU A 373 -8.61 10.20 -5.88
C GLU A 373 -9.84 10.02 -5.00
N VAL A 374 -9.67 9.38 -3.84
CA VAL A 374 -10.74 9.23 -2.86
C VAL A 374 -10.21 9.47 -1.45
N ASP A 375 -10.92 10.31 -0.70
CA ASP A 375 -10.66 10.46 0.73
C ASP A 375 -11.31 9.31 1.49
N ILE A 376 -10.48 8.43 2.03
CA ILE A 376 -10.94 7.31 2.87
C ILE A 376 -11.27 7.86 4.25
N LYS A 377 -12.54 7.76 4.66
CA LYS A 377 -12.99 8.15 6.01
C LYS A 377 -12.18 7.38 7.07
N ASN A 378 -11.57 8.11 8.01
CA ASN A 378 -10.86 7.48 9.12
C ASN A 378 -11.86 6.96 10.17
N TYR A 379 -11.46 5.93 10.90
CA TYR A 379 -12.24 5.28 11.95
C TYR A 379 -11.76 5.77 13.31
N SER A 380 -12.70 6.17 14.16
CA SER A 380 -12.37 6.56 15.53
C SER A 380 -12.24 5.34 16.44
N ASN A 381 -11.14 5.28 17.18
CA ASN A 381 -10.93 4.30 18.24
C ASN A 381 -11.42 4.81 19.60
N ALA A 382 -11.85 6.06 19.67
CA ALA A 382 -12.33 6.66 20.90
C ALA A 382 -13.71 6.12 21.26
N LEU A 383 -13.98 6.07 22.56
CA LEU A 383 -15.34 5.95 23.06
C LEU A 383 -16.18 7.12 22.52
N ARG A 384 -17.44 6.84 22.16
CA ARG A 384 -18.37 7.88 21.74
C ARG A 384 -18.53 8.92 22.85
N GLU A 385 -18.79 10.17 22.49
CA GLU A 385 -19.02 11.24 23.49
C GLU A 385 -20.17 10.90 24.45
N THR A 386 -21.18 10.18 23.96
CA THR A 386 -22.33 9.72 24.73
C THR A 386 -22.04 8.49 25.60
N PHE A 387 -20.82 7.93 25.57
CA PHE A 387 -20.48 6.75 26.37
C PHE A 387 -20.37 7.12 27.86
N PRO A 388 -20.99 6.35 28.78
CA PRO A 388 -21.01 6.71 30.20
C PRO A 388 -19.62 6.88 30.80
N ASN A 389 -19.37 8.04 31.45
CA ASN A 389 -18.05 8.37 32.00
C ASN A 389 -17.62 7.40 33.11
N ASP A 390 -18.56 6.91 33.91
CA ASP A 390 -18.36 5.93 34.98
C ASP A 390 -18.00 4.52 34.48
N LEU A 391 -18.20 4.26 33.18
CA LEU A 391 -17.79 3.02 32.53
C LEU A 391 -16.42 3.13 31.84
N LYS A 392 -15.86 4.34 31.69
CA LYS A 392 -14.54 4.50 31.04
C LYS A 392 -13.43 3.77 31.82
N GLU A 393 -13.49 3.79 33.14
CA GLU A 393 -12.49 3.14 34.00
C GLU A 393 -12.40 1.63 33.76
N ILE A 394 -13.48 0.95 33.34
CA ILE A 394 -13.44 -0.51 33.12
C ILE A 394 -12.65 -0.89 31.87
N THR A 395 -12.31 0.10 31.03
CA THR A 395 -11.41 -0.11 29.90
C THR A 395 -9.94 0.01 30.28
N GLU A 396 -9.62 0.58 31.46
CA GLU A 396 -8.24 0.70 31.95
C GLU A 396 -7.70 -0.65 32.37
N LEU A 397 -6.51 -1.02 31.85
CA LEU A 397 -5.93 -2.34 32.13
C LEU A 397 -5.69 -2.56 33.62
N LYS A 398 -5.30 -1.51 34.35
CA LYS A 398 -5.02 -1.60 35.80
C LYS A 398 -6.28 -1.94 36.61
N LYS A 399 -7.44 -1.42 36.21
CA LYS A 399 -8.77 -1.73 36.81
C LYS A 399 -9.22 -3.16 36.51
N LEU A 400 -8.66 -3.79 35.49
CA LEU A 400 -8.89 -5.19 35.12
C LEU A 400 -7.73 -6.13 35.54
N SER A 401 -6.76 -5.64 36.31
CA SER A 401 -5.55 -6.36 36.69
C SER A 401 -5.58 -6.84 38.15
N ILE A 402 -4.54 -7.57 38.57
CA ILE A 402 -4.35 -7.95 39.99
C ILE A 402 -4.13 -6.73 40.92
N TRP A 403 -3.91 -5.54 40.36
CA TRP A 403 -3.75 -4.28 41.10
C TRP A 403 -5.03 -3.44 41.10
N SER A 404 -6.16 -4.02 40.70
CA SER A 404 -7.44 -3.34 40.75
C SER A 404 -7.84 -2.98 42.19
N ASP A 405 -8.39 -1.80 42.36
CA ASP A 405 -9.10 -1.36 43.57
C ASP A 405 -10.57 -1.83 43.56
N LEU A 406 -11.03 -2.45 42.47
CA LEU A 406 -12.37 -2.99 42.32
C LEU A 406 -12.43 -4.47 42.72
N GLY A 407 -13.44 -4.85 43.51
CA GLY A 407 -13.74 -6.25 43.78
C GLY A 407 -14.34 -6.98 42.58
N LYS A 408 -14.26 -8.32 42.57
CA LYS A 408 -14.80 -9.19 41.50
C LYS A 408 -16.22 -8.80 41.07
N SER A 409 -17.15 -8.66 42.01
CA SER A 409 -18.54 -8.31 41.71
C SER A 409 -18.68 -6.97 40.99
N ALA A 410 -17.87 -5.97 41.35
CA ALA A 410 -17.87 -4.65 40.71
C ALA A 410 -17.30 -4.70 39.29
N ILE A 411 -16.21 -5.44 39.07
CA ILE A 411 -15.63 -5.68 37.74
C ILE A 411 -16.67 -6.34 36.83
N ILE A 412 -17.26 -7.46 37.28
CA ILE A 412 -18.28 -8.19 36.51
C ILE A 412 -19.49 -7.31 36.18
N GLN A 413 -19.98 -6.53 37.15
CA GLN A 413 -21.10 -5.62 36.91
C GLN A 413 -20.77 -4.57 35.85
N LYS A 414 -19.59 -3.94 35.94
CA LYS A 414 -19.15 -2.93 34.96
C LYS A 414 -18.90 -3.52 33.58
N LEU A 415 -18.38 -4.75 33.47
CA LEU A 415 -18.25 -5.45 32.18
C LEU A 415 -19.63 -5.75 31.55
N LYS A 416 -20.63 -6.13 32.36
CA LYS A 416 -22.01 -6.28 31.88
C LYS A 416 -22.59 -4.94 31.40
N GLN A 417 -22.37 -3.86 32.14
CA GLN A 417 -22.79 -2.52 31.74
C GLN A 417 -22.11 -2.07 30.44
N PHE A 418 -20.81 -2.35 30.28
CA PHE A 418 -20.07 -2.13 29.04
C PHE A 418 -20.71 -2.87 27.86
N ALA A 419 -21.05 -4.16 28.01
CA ALA A 419 -21.76 -4.93 26.97
C ALA A 419 -23.16 -4.36 26.68
N ASN A 420 -23.87 -3.84 27.69
CA ASN A 420 -25.19 -3.23 27.51
C ASN A 420 -25.17 -1.96 26.67
N GLU A 421 -24.04 -1.23 26.59
CA GLU A 421 -23.91 -0.11 25.66
C GLU A 421 -23.95 -0.58 24.20
N TYR A 422 -23.47 -1.79 23.89
CA TYR A 422 -23.64 -2.40 22.57
C TYR A 422 -25.11 -2.73 22.31
N LYS A 423 -25.84 -3.28 23.29
CA LYS A 423 -27.29 -3.54 23.17
C LYS A 423 -28.10 -2.27 22.92
N LYS A 424 -27.78 -1.16 23.59
CA LYS A 424 -28.39 0.15 23.31
C LYS A 424 -28.14 0.61 21.88
N TRP A 425 -26.95 0.35 21.34
CA TRP A 425 -26.65 0.65 19.95
C TRP A 425 -27.44 -0.22 18.98
N ILE A 426 -27.58 -1.53 19.24
CA ILE A 426 -28.43 -2.45 18.46
C ILE A 426 -29.87 -1.94 18.42
N ALA A 427 -30.44 -1.54 19.56
CA ALA A 427 -31.80 -1.00 19.62
C ALA A 427 -32.00 0.30 18.80
N ASN A 428 -30.92 1.04 18.53
CA ASN A 428 -30.97 2.16 17.60
C ASN A 428 -30.87 1.71 16.13
N GLN A 429 -30.14 0.62 15.84
CA GLN A 429 -30.08 0.05 14.48
C GLN A 429 -31.42 -0.59 14.07
N GLU A 430 -32.18 -1.15 15.02
CA GLU A 430 -33.53 -1.70 14.80
C GLU A 430 -34.51 -0.67 14.23
N LYS A 431 -34.22 0.64 14.39
CA LYS A 431 -35.03 1.75 13.84
C LYS A 431 -34.70 2.07 12.38
N THR A 432 -33.73 1.39 11.77
CA THR A 432 -33.30 1.65 10.40
C THR A 432 -34.42 1.29 9.43
N ASN A 433 -34.83 2.25 8.59
CA ASN A 433 -35.79 2.00 7.53
C ASN A 433 -35.07 1.30 6.37
N ALA A 434 -35.48 0.06 6.06
CA ALA A 434 -34.99 -0.69 4.90
C ALA A 434 -36.12 -0.83 3.88
N GLU A 435 -35.78 -0.63 2.60
CA GLU A 435 -36.65 -0.98 1.48
C GLU A 435 -37.04 -2.47 1.54
N ASP A 436 -38.17 -2.83 0.94
CA ASP A 436 -38.74 -4.18 1.05
C ASP A 436 -37.76 -5.29 0.65
N ASN A 437 -36.93 -5.01 -0.37
CA ASN A 437 -35.88 -5.88 -0.86
C ASN A 437 -34.75 -6.15 0.15
N TYR A 438 -34.48 -5.21 1.07
CA TYR A 438 -33.39 -5.34 2.05
C TYR A 438 -33.84 -5.73 3.46
N LYS A 439 -35.15 -5.93 3.70
CA LYS A 439 -35.68 -6.33 5.02
C LYS A 439 -35.07 -7.63 5.54
N LYS A 440 -34.91 -8.65 4.68
CA LYS A 440 -34.26 -9.93 5.05
C LYS A 440 -32.82 -9.70 5.50
N THR A 441 -32.07 -8.90 4.74
CA THR A 441 -30.68 -8.54 5.04
C THR A 441 -30.55 -7.81 6.37
N LEU A 442 -31.39 -6.79 6.61
CA LEU A 442 -31.41 -6.06 7.87
C LEU A 442 -31.69 -6.99 9.06
N ASN A 443 -32.70 -7.85 8.96
CA ASN A 443 -33.04 -8.81 10.02
C ASN A 443 -31.87 -9.76 10.32
N THR A 444 -31.19 -10.25 9.29
CA THR A 444 -30.02 -11.13 9.44
C THR A 444 -28.87 -10.42 10.17
N ILE A 445 -28.62 -9.15 9.86
CA ILE A 445 -27.60 -8.35 10.56
C ILE A 445 -27.98 -8.19 12.04
N LEU A 446 -29.22 -7.80 12.32
CA LEU A 446 -29.71 -7.58 13.69
C LEU A 446 -29.68 -8.88 14.51
N GLU A 447 -30.02 -10.02 13.90
CA GLU A 447 -29.92 -11.33 14.54
C GLU A 447 -28.47 -11.63 14.93
N LYS A 448 -27.51 -11.50 14.01
CA LYS A 448 -26.07 -11.71 14.29
C LYS A 448 -25.54 -10.75 15.37
N GLN A 449 -25.98 -9.49 15.36
CA GLN A 449 -25.61 -8.52 16.40
C GLN A 449 -26.12 -8.95 17.78
N ASN A 450 -27.37 -9.43 17.85
CA ASN A 450 -27.95 -9.93 19.10
C ASN A 450 -27.25 -11.22 19.56
N GLN A 451 -26.96 -12.16 18.67
CA GLN A 451 -26.18 -13.37 18.99
C GLN A 451 -24.81 -13.01 19.59
N ASN A 452 -24.10 -12.03 19.02
CA ASN A 452 -22.83 -11.54 19.57
C ASN A 452 -22.98 -10.90 20.96
N TYR A 453 -24.06 -10.15 21.20
CA TYR A 453 -24.34 -9.58 22.52
C TYR A 453 -24.62 -10.67 23.57
N GLU A 454 -25.43 -11.67 23.24
CA GLU A 454 -25.68 -12.80 24.15
C GLU A 454 -24.40 -13.58 24.43
N ARG A 455 -23.54 -13.77 23.42
CA ARG A 455 -22.22 -14.40 23.58
C ARG A 455 -21.31 -13.60 24.52
N LEU A 456 -21.31 -12.27 24.44
CA LEU A 456 -20.60 -11.42 25.41
C LEU A 456 -21.10 -11.66 26.84
N LEU A 457 -22.41 -11.67 27.05
CA LEU A 457 -22.98 -11.89 28.39
C LEU A 457 -22.69 -13.29 28.93
N LYS A 458 -22.79 -14.32 28.08
CA LYS A 458 -22.42 -15.72 28.40
C LYS A 458 -20.98 -15.80 28.90
N ASN A 459 -20.04 -15.19 28.19
CA ASN A 459 -18.63 -15.20 28.56
C ASN A 459 -18.34 -14.37 29.84
N ILE A 460 -19.03 -13.25 30.05
CA ILE A 460 -18.91 -12.49 31.31
C ILE A 460 -19.50 -13.28 32.49
N HIS A 461 -20.56 -14.06 32.26
CA HIS A 461 -21.11 -14.96 33.25
C HIS A 461 -20.14 -16.09 33.58
N PHE A 462 -19.55 -16.74 32.57
CA PHE A 462 -18.49 -17.74 32.74
C PHE A 462 -17.31 -17.18 33.55
N LEU A 463 -16.87 -15.96 33.24
CA LEU A 463 -15.83 -15.26 34.00
C LEU A 463 -16.19 -15.04 35.47
N ASN A 464 -17.47 -14.86 35.79
CA ASN A 464 -17.93 -14.71 37.17
C ASN A 464 -17.94 -16.04 37.93
N GLU A 465 -18.30 -17.14 37.28
CA GLU A 465 -18.45 -18.44 37.93
C GLU A 465 -17.14 -19.22 38.02
N ASN A 466 -16.25 -19.06 37.05
CA ASN A 466 -15.01 -19.83 36.97
C ASN A 466 -13.82 -19.06 37.60
N GLU A 467 -13.27 -19.59 38.69
CA GLU A 467 -12.14 -18.98 39.40
C GLU A 467 -10.86 -18.92 38.56
N VAL A 468 -10.59 -19.98 37.77
CA VAL A 468 -9.44 -20.03 36.87
C VAL A 468 -9.56 -18.96 35.78
N ALA A 469 -10.75 -18.80 35.19
CA ALA A 469 -11.01 -17.76 34.20
C ALA A 469 -10.79 -16.37 34.81
N PHE A 470 -11.35 -16.10 35.98
CA PHE A 470 -11.22 -14.78 36.63
C PHE A 470 -9.76 -14.46 36.98
N LYS A 471 -9.05 -15.41 37.58
CA LYS A 471 -7.62 -15.26 37.92
C LYS A 471 -6.76 -15.06 36.67
N SER A 472 -7.00 -15.86 35.63
CA SER A 472 -6.28 -15.76 34.34
C SER A 472 -6.54 -14.41 33.67
N PHE A 473 -7.77 -13.90 33.76
CA PHE A 473 -8.15 -12.59 33.23
C PHE A 473 -7.38 -11.45 33.92
N LEU A 474 -7.32 -11.46 35.27
CA LEU A 474 -6.55 -10.45 36.01
C LEU A 474 -5.05 -10.49 35.69
N LEU A 475 -4.47 -11.69 35.63
CA LEU A 475 -3.05 -11.88 35.30
C LEU A 475 -2.75 -11.46 33.85
N ALA A 476 -3.61 -11.82 32.90
CA ALA A 476 -3.45 -11.45 31.49
C ALA A 476 -3.44 -9.91 31.33
N ASN A 477 -4.37 -9.21 31.98
CA ASN A 477 -4.41 -7.75 31.96
C ASN A 477 -3.21 -7.10 32.68
N THR A 478 -2.68 -7.76 33.72
CA THR A 478 -1.43 -7.32 34.38
C THR A 478 -0.24 -7.43 33.44
N ALA A 479 -0.10 -8.56 32.73
CA ALA A 479 0.95 -8.76 31.75
C ALA A 479 0.82 -7.77 30.59
N MET A 480 -0.40 -7.53 30.09
CA MET A 480 -0.68 -6.54 29.05
C MET A 480 -0.34 -5.11 29.51
N TYR A 481 -0.61 -4.76 30.77
CA TYR A 481 -0.21 -3.47 31.33
C TYR A 481 1.30 -3.28 31.31
N ILE A 482 2.04 -4.25 31.84
CA ILE A 482 3.52 -4.23 31.87
C ILE A 482 4.04 -4.12 30.45
N GLN A 483 3.54 -4.95 29.55
CA GLN A 483 3.86 -4.98 28.13
C GLN A 483 3.69 -3.61 27.45
N MET A 484 2.59 -2.92 27.73
CA MET A 484 2.32 -1.59 27.17
C MET A 484 3.24 -0.53 27.77
N LEU A 485 3.57 -0.63 29.07
CA LEU A 485 4.51 0.28 29.71
C LEU A 485 5.91 0.12 29.13
N ILE A 486 6.43 -1.11 29.04
CA ILE A 486 7.77 -1.37 28.51
C ILE A 486 7.91 -1.03 27.03
N SER A 487 6.80 -1.00 26.29
CA SER A 487 6.75 -0.58 24.88
C SER A 487 6.75 0.95 24.71
N ASN A 488 6.43 1.70 25.77
CA ASN A 488 6.37 3.16 25.74
C ASN A 488 7.78 3.76 25.93
N LYS A 489 8.29 4.44 24.90
CA LYS A 489 9.65 4.99 24.90
C LYS A 489 9.84 6.17 25.84
N ASP A 490 8.77 6.92 26.10
CA ASP A 490 8.80 8.12 26.94
C ASP A 490 8.71 7.77 28.43
N LEU A 491 8.08 6.64 28.76
CA LEU A 491 7.88 6.18 30.14
C LEU A 491 8.86 5.08 30.57
N PHE A 492 9.35 4.25 29.65
CA PHE A 492 10.21 3.10 29.95
C PHE A 492 11.49 3.06 29.09
N GLY A 493 11.89 4.21 28.55
CA GLY A 493 13.16 4.39 27.83
C GLY A 493 13.15 3.98 26.35
N LYS A 494 14.08 4.58 25.59
CA LYS A 494 14.30 4.28 24.17
C LYS A 494 14.83 2.86 23.97
N LYS A 495 14.64 2.32 22.76
CA LYS A 495 15.11 0.99 22.37
C LYS A 495 16.24 1.11 21.37
N GLY A 496 17.16 0.14 21.37
CA GLY A 496 18.33 0.12 20.49
C GLY A 496 19.44 1.07 20.97
N ILE A 497 19.54 1.30 22.27
CA ILE A 497 20.47 2.25 22.88
C ILE A 497 21.68 1.55 23.51
N GLU A 498 22.77 2.29 23.64
CA GLU A 498 23.98 1.80 24.30
C GLU A 498 23.78 1.66 25.82
N LEU A 499 24.55 0.79 26.46
CA LEU A 499 24.50 0.53 27.90
C LEU A 499 24.73 1.81 28.73
N SER A 500 25.57 2.73 28.24
CA SER A 500 25.83 4.03 28.85
C SER A 500 24.63 4.98 28.82
N GLU A 501 23.71 4.80 27.88
CA GLU A 501 22.52 5.62 27.68
C GLU A 501 21.29 5.10 28.43
N ILE A 502 21.41 3.95 29.10
CA ILE A 502 20.32 3.36 29.87
C ILE A 502 19.92 4.29 31.01
N ASP A 503 18.62 4.57 31.09
CA ASP A 503 18.04 5.36 32.17
C ASP A 503 18.14 4.58 33.49
N LYS A 504 18.94 5.10 34.41
CA LYS A 504 19.19 4.51 35.74
C LYS A 504 18.09 4.81 36.75
N THR A 505 17.14 5.69 36.43
CA THR A 505 16.01 6.01 37.30
C THR A 505 14.89 4.96 37.21
N ILE A 506 14.90 4.14 36.15
CA ILE A 506 13.92 3.07 35.93
C ILE A 506 14.36 1.80 36.66
N ASN A 507 13.48 1.27 37.52
CA ASN A 507 13.68 -0.01 38.19
C ASN A 507 13.18 -1.16 37.30
N TYR A 508 14.06 -1.65 36.40
CA TYR A 508 13.70 -2.68 35.42
C TYR A 508 13.36 -4.06 36.01
N ASN A 509 13.69 -4.32 37.28
CA ASN A 509 13.47 -5.62 37.94
C ASN A 509 12.77 -5.47 39.31
N ASP A 510 11.71 -4.66 39.37
CA ASP A 510 10.91 -4.47 40.59
C ASP A 510 9.41 -4.48 40.27
N LEU A 511 8.67 -5.44 40.82
CA LEU A 511 7.22 -5.52 40.64
C LEU A 511 6.47 -4.31 41.23
N ASN A 512 6.99 -3.71 42.31
CA ASN A 512 6.37 -2.55 42.95
C ASN A 512 6.49 -1.29 42.09
N PHE A 513 7.56 -1.17 41.28
CA PHE A 513 7.69 -0.10 40.30
C PHE A 513 6.51 -0.12 39.32
N PHE A 514 6.22 -1.29 38.72
CA PHE A 514 5.09 -1.42 37.79
C PHE A 514 3.74 -1.19 38.48
N LYS A 515 3.55 -1.75 39.67
CA LYS A 515 2.32 -1.59 40.46
C LYS A 515 2.04 -0.12 40.79
N ASN A 516 3.06 0.65 41.18
CA ASN A 516 2.90 2.03 41.64
C ASN A 516 3.03 3.07 40.54
N HIS A 517 3.34 2.67 39.30
CA HIS A 517 3.43 3.59 38.18
C HIS A 517 2.07 4.26 37.88
N SER A 518 2.10 5.53 37.51
CA SER A 518 0.93 6.36 37.16
C SER A 518 0.38 6.10 35.76
N PHE A 519 0.96 5.16 35.02
CA PHE A 519 0.55 4.87 33.65
C PHE A 519 -0.82 4.19 33.71
N ALA A 520 -1.77 4.67 32.90
CA ALA A 520 -3.15 4.19 32.88
C ALA A 520 -3.60 3.94 31.43
N PRO A 521 -3.05 2.89 30.77
CA PRO A 521 -3.48 2.55 29.43
C PRO A 521 -4.88 1.93 29.48
N SER A 522 -5.68 2.23 28.45
CA SER A 522 -7.02 1.67 28.26
C SER A 522 -7.07 0.83 27.00
N TYR A 523 -7.82 -0.27 27.06
CA TYR A 523 -8.29 -0.95 25.86
C TYR A 523 -9.18 -0.02 25.04
N ARG A 524 -9.03 -0.11 23.72
CA ARG A 524 -10.08 0.32 22.81
C ARG A 524 -11.29 -0.59 23.00
N PRO A 525 -12.52 -0.10 22.84
CA PRO A 525 -13.72 -0.87 23.16
C PRO A 525 -13.78 -2.22 22.44
N PHE A 526 -13.40 -2.26 21.16
CA PHE A 526 -13.37 -3.49 20.38
C PHE A 526 -12.32 -4.49 20.90
N GLN A 527 -11.19 -4.04 21.46
CA GLN A 527 -10.15 -4.91 21.99
C GLN A 527 -10.68 -5.65 23.24
N LEU A 528 -11.31 -4.90 24.15
CA LEU A 528 -11.93 -5.49 25.34
C LEU A 528 -13.09 -6.41 24.94
N ALA A 529 -13.98 -5.99 24.04
CA ALA A 529 -15.07 -6.83 23.56
C ALA A 529 -14.56 -8.12 22.91
N PHE A 530 -13.52 -8.05 22.06
CA PHE A 530 -12.92 -9.22 21.42
C PHE A 530 -12.29 -10.15 22.46
N PHE A 531 -11.62 -9.62 23.48
CA PHE A 531 -11.10 -10.45 24.57
C PHE A 531 -12.24 -11.16 25.33
N LEU A 532 -13.31 -10.45 25.66
CA LEU A 532 -14.48 -11.02 26.36
C LEU A 532 -15.18 -12.11 25.54
N LEU A 533 -15.28 -11.98 24.21
CA LEU A 533 -15.94 -12.99 23.35
C LEU A 533 -15.29 -14.38 23.38
N ASN A 534 -14.02 -14.47 23.77
CA ASN A 534 -13.21 -15.69 23.63
C ASN A 534 -12.93 -16.40 24.97
N LEU A 535 -13.47 -15.93 26.10
CA LEU A 535 -13.05 -16.41 27.42
C LEU A 535 -13.38 -17.87 27.67
N GLU A 536 -14.62 -18.28 27.40
CA GLU A 536 -15.10 -19.64 27.61
C GLU A 536 -14.46 -20.61 26.62
N SER A 537 -14.40 -20.26 25.33
CA SER A 537 -13.89 -21.15 24.27
C SER A 537 -12.42 -21.54 24.44
N ILE A 538 -11.65 -20.75 25.19
CA ILE A 538 -10.24 -21.05 25.51
C ILE A 538 -10.12 -22.08 26.65
N ILE A 539 -11.03 -22.07 27.63
CA ILE A 539 -10.94 -22.89 28.84
C ILE A 539 -11.81 -24.15 28.75
N ASN A 540 -13.01 -24.02 28.19
CA ASN A 540 -13.99 -25.10 28.11
C ASN A 540 -13.86 -25.83 26.77
N GLU A 541 -13.34 -27.06 26.81
CA GLU A 541 -13.14 -27.90 25.61
C GLU A 541 -14.45 -28.28 24.92
N ASP A 542 -15.54 -28.37 25.68
CA ASP A 542 -16.88 -28.70 25.20
C ASP A 542 -17.67 -27.47 24.72
N SER A 543 -17.07 -26.28 24.74
CA SER A 543 -17.74 -25.05 24.31
C SER A 543 -18.11 -25.11 22.81
N ASP A 544 -19.37 -24.85 22.49
CA ASP A 544 -19.84 -24.75 21.11
C ASP A 544 -19.04 -23.70 20.32
N ASP A 545 -18.80 -22.54 20.95
CA ASP A 545 -17.99 -21.45 20.41
C ASP A 545 -16.58 -21.92 20.02
N ARG A 546 -15.98 -22.87 20.76
CA ARG A 546 -14.65 -23.42 20.45
C ARG A 546 -14.67 -24.32 19.22
N ASN A 547 -15.72 -25.14 19.11
CA ASN A 547 -15.76 -26.24 18.15
C ASN A 547 -16.41 -25.84 16.82
N ASN A 548 -17.23 -24.79 16.79
CA ASN A 548 -18.05 -24.42 15.63
C ASN A 548 -17.88 -22.98 15.13
N ILE A 549 -17.06 -22.13 15.78
CA ILE A 549 -16.90 -20.71 15.43
C ILE A 549 -15.45 -20.36 15.10
N VAL A 550 -15.26 -19.51 14.08
CA VAL A 550 -14.01 -18.82 13.78
C VAL A 550 -14.21 -17.32 13.97
N ASP A 551 -13.47 -16.74 14.92
CA ASP A 551 -13.56 -15.31 15.23
C ASP A 551 -12.66 -14.46 14.32
N LEU A 552 -13.29 -13.59 13.52
CA LEU A 552 -12.60 -12.66 12.63
C LEU A 552 -12.53 -11.25 13.23
N LEU A 553 -11.31 -10.81 13.61
CA LEU A 553 -11.08 -9.42 14.02
C LEU A 553 -10.86 -8.51 12.80
N TRP A 554 -11.96 -8.03 12.22
CA TRP A 554 -11.90 -7.10 11.10
C TRP A 554 -11.84 -5.66 11.59
N PHE A 555 -10.63 -5.11 11.57
CA PHE A 555 -10.39 -3.70 11.87
C PHE A 555 -9.24 -3.20 10.98
N PRO A 556 -9.27 -1.94 10.54
CA PRO A 556 -8.24 -1.40 9.64
C PRO A 556 -6.82 -1.31 10.26
N THR A 557 -5.81 -1.16 9.40
CA THR A 557 -4.38 -1.18 9.76
C THR A 557 -3.97 -0.02 10.66
N GLY A 558 -3.14 -0.25 11.67
CA GLY A 558 -2.84 0.76 12.70
C GLY A 558 -3.95 0.96 13.73
N GLY A 559 -5.09 0.30 13.55
CA GLY A 559 -6.23 0.36 14.47
C GLY A 559 -6.10 -0.43 15.78
N GLY A 560 -4.92 -0.95 16.14
CA GLY A 560 -4.67 -1.58 17.46
C GLY A 560 -5.16 -3.02 17.58
N LYS A 561 -5.23 -3.79 16.48
CA LYS A 561 -5.63 -5.21 16.52
C LYS A 561 -4.72 -6.07 17.39
N THR A 562 -3.44 -5.70 17.47
CA THR A 562 -2.42 -6.50 18.15
C THR A 562 -2.69 -6.67 19.64
N GLU A 563 -3.09 -5.60 20.31
CA GLU A 563 -3.39 -5.64 21.74
C GLU A 563 -4.55 -6.59 22.06
N ALA A 564 -5.53 -6.73 21.15
CA ALA A 564 -6.67 -7.63 21.34
C ALA A 564 -6.23 -9.11 21.35
N TYR A 565 -5.47 -9.56 20.35
CA TYR A 565 -5.02 -10.96 20.31
C TYR A 565 -3.88 -11.25 21.30
N LEU A 566 -3.09 -10.25 21.71
CA LEU A 566 -2.08 -10.42 22.75
C LEU A 566 -2.72 -10.65 24.13
N ALA A 567 -3.83 -9.97 24.44
CA ALA A 567 -4.59 -10.23 25.67
C ALA A 567 -5.11 -11.67 25.72
N ILE A 568 -5.66 -12.16 24.60
CA ILE A 568 -6.09 -13.56 24.44
C ILE A 568 -4.91 -14.54 24.55
N THR A 569 -3.76 -14.20 23.95
CA THR A 569 -2.54 -15.00 24.04
C THR A 569 -2.09 -15.16 25.50
N ALA A 570 -2.05 -14.06 26.24
CA ALA A 570 -1.72 -14.05 27.67
C ALA A 570 -2.69 -14.92 28.46
N PHE A 571 -3.99 -14.72 28.26
CA PHE A 571 -5.03 -15.49 28.91
C PHE A 571 -4.90 -16.99 28.64
N THR A 572 -4.67 -17.38 27.38
CA THR A 572 -4.50 -18.78 26.95
C THR A 572 -3.29 -19.43 27.61
N ILE A 573 -2.15 -18.74 27.65
CA ILE A 573 -0.93 -19.26 28.29
C ILE A 573 -1.16 -19.44 29.79
N ILE A 574 -1.76 -18.45 30.46
CA ILE A 574 -1.99 -18.49 31.91
C ILE A 574 -3.00 -19.57 32.27
N SER A 575 -4.16 -19.60 31.60
CA SER A 575 -5.24 -20.54 31.92
C SER A 575 -4.80 -21.98 31.71
N ARG A 576 -4.11 -22.28 30.60
CA ARG A 576 -3.54 -23.61 30.33
C ARG A 576 -2.59 -24.05 31.45
N ARG A 577 -1.72 -23.15 31.93
CA ARG A 577 -0.78 -23.48 33.02
C ARG A 577 -1.46 -23.69 34.36
N ILE A 578 -2.53 -22.94 34.66
CA ILE A 578 -3.32 -23.15 35.89
C ILE A 578 -4.08 -24.48 35.83
N LEU A 579 -4.68 -24.82 34.69
CA LEU A 579 -5.50 -26.03 34.52
C LEU A 579 -4.68 -27.32 34.52
N HIS A 580 -3.56 -27.32 33.81
CA HIS A 580 -2.78 -28.55 33.57
C HIS A 580 -1.51 -28.65 34.40
N GLY A 581 -1.10 -27.58 35.11
CA GLY A 581 0.07 -27.60 35.99
C GLY A 581 1.33 -28.09 35.27
N LYS A 582 1.86 -29.24 35.70
CA LYS A 582 3.06 -29.87 35.10
C LYS A 582 2.85 -30.40 33.69
N ASP A 583 1.60 -30.67 33.31
CA ASP A 583 1.24 -31.17 31.98
C ASP A 583 0.92 -30.02 31.00
N ALA A 584 1.19 -28.77 31.39
CA ALA A 584 0.92 -27.59 30.57
C ALA A 584 1.94 -27.35 29.43
N ASP A 585 3.03 -28.11 29.39
CA ASP A 585 4.13 -27.98 28.43
C ASP A 585 3.67 -28.07 26.96
N GLY A 586 4.48 -27.48 26.07
CA GLY A 586 4.27 -27.47 24.62
C GLY A 586 3.81 -26.12 24.06
N VAL A 587 3.41 -26.11 22.79
CA VAL A 587 3.01 -24.88 22.09
C VAL A 587 1.58 -24.50 22.49
N ALA A 588 1.42 -23.32 23.11
CA ALA A 588 0.11 -22.78 23.50
C ALA A 588 -0.55 -21.95 22.39
N VAL A 589 0.23 -21.17 21.64
CA VAL A 589 -0.28 -20.25 20.61
C VAL A 589 0.64 -20.26 19.39
N ILE A 590 0.05 -20.27 18.20
CA ILE A 590 0.76 -20.13 16.92
C ILE A 590 0.28 -18.84 16.24
N MET A 591 1.22 -17.97 15.89
CA MET A 591 0.95 -16.73 15.17
C MET A 591 1.54 -16.82 13.76
N ARG A 592 0.70 -16.69 12.73
CA ARG A 592 1.11 -16.78 11.32
C ARG A 592 0.99 -15.44 10.62
N TYR A 593 2.03 -15.06 9.90
CA TYR A 593 2.09 -13.84 9.09
C TYR A 593 2.52 -14.16 7.67
N THR A 594 2.10 -13.34 6.71
CA THR A 594 2.38 -13.56 5.27
C THR A 594 3.75 -13.02 4.84
N LEU A 595 4.24 -11.95 5.49
CA LEU A 595 5.48 -11.25 5.11
C LEU A 595 6.58 -11.41 6.17
N ARG A 596 7.83 -11.58 5.73
CA ARG A 596 9.00 -11.77 6.60
C ARG A 596 9.26 -10.59 7.53
N LEU A 597 9.28 -9.36 6.98
CA LEU A 597 9.51 -8.15 7.78
C LEU A 597 8.42 -7.96 8.85
N LEU A 598 7.17 -8.20 8.47
CA LEU A 598 6.04 -8.14 9.39
C LEU A 598 6.18 -9.19 10.49
N THR A 599 6.63 -10.40 10.15
CA THR A 599 6.87 -11.48 11.13
C THR A 599 7.85 -11.05 12.21
N ALA A 600 8.99 -10.46 11.83
CA ALA A 600 10.00 -9.99 12.79
C ALA A 600 9.46 -8.87 13.70
N GLN A 601 8.73 -7.90 13.13
CA GLN A 601 8.13 -6.81 13.91
C GLN A 601 7.07 -7.32 14.91
N GLN A 602 6.24 -8.28 14.52
CA GLN A 602 5.24 -8.85 15.42
C GLN A 602 5.87 -9.79 16.45
N PHE A 603 6.95 -10.49 16.08
CA PHE A 603 7.74 -11.29 17.01
C PHE A 603 8.33 -10.43 18.13
N GLU A 604 8.88 -9.24 17.83
CA GLU A 604 9.36 -8.32 18.87
C GLU A 604 8.24 -7.90 19.82
N ARG A 605 7.04 -7.61 19.30
CA ARG A 605 5.89 -7.24 20.13
C ARG A 605 5.42 -8.40 21.00
N ALA A 606 5.30 -9.61 20.45
CA ALA A 606 4.93 -10.79 21.20
C ALA A 606 6.00 -11.16 22.25
N THR A 607 7.28 -10.98 21.94
CA THR A 607 8.39 -11.20 22.88
C THR A 607 8.23 -10.37 24.14
N LYS A 608 7.89 -9.09 24.02
CA LYS A 608 7.69 -8.23 25.18
C LYS A 608 6.53 -8.70 26.08
N LEU A 609 5.45 -9.26 25.50
CA LEU A 609 4.36 -9.87 26.28
C LEU A 609 4.87 -11.12 27.02
N ILE A 610 5.62 -11.97 26.34
CA ILE A 610 6.16 -13.22 26.89
C ILE A 610 7.14 -12.91 28.02
N LEU A 611 8.00 -11.90 27.86
CA LEU A 611 8.84 -11.41 28.94
C LEU A 611 8.01 -10.85 30.11
N SER A 612 6.88 -10.17 29.84
CA SER A 612 5.99 -9.68 30.90
C SER A 612 5.34 -10.82 31.69
N LEU A 613 4.96 -11.90 31.01
CA LEU A 613 4.44 -13.11 31.64
C LEU A 613 5.54 -13.83 32.44
N ASP A 614 6.73 -14.03 31.86
CA ASP A 614 7.85 -14.69 32.55
C ASP A 614 8.35 -13.86 33.74
N PHE A 615 8.29 -12.52 33.64
CA PHE A 615 8.56 -11.61 34.74
C PHE A 615 7.59 -11.88 35.89
N LEU A 616 6.27 -11.85 35.64
CA LEU A 616 5.27 -12.15 36.68
C LEU A 616 5.46 -13.55 37.29
N ARG A 617 5.76 -14.56 36.46
CA ARG A 617 6.05 -15.93 36.91
C ARG A 617 7.16 -15.97 37.95
N ARG A 618 8.25 -15.22 37.74
CA ARG A 618 9.41 -15.19 38.67
C ARG A 618 9.09 -14.59 40.04
N PHE A 619 8.05 -13.74 40.14
CA PHE A 619 7.68 -13.09 41.40
C PHE A 619 6.64 -13.87 42.21
N PHE A 620 5.83 -14.73 41.58
CA PHE A 620 4.82 -15.52 42.28
C PHE A 620 5.33 -16.92 42.60
N LYS A 621 5.22 -17.31 43.87
CA LYS A 621 5.58 -18.63 44.38
C LYS A 621 4.35 -19.54 44.47
N PRO A 622 4.51 -20.87 44.57
CA PRO A 622 3.37 -21.80 44.67
C PRO A 622 2.35 -21.50 45.78
N THR A 623 2.75 -20.78 46.83
CA THR A 623 1.88 -20.36 47.94
C THR A 623 1.08 -19.09 47.66
N ASP A 624 1.40 -18.36 46.60
CA ASP A 624 0.79 -17.07 46.30
C ASP A 624 -0.52 -17.26 45.51
N GLU A 625 -1.51 -16.41 45.79
CA GLU A 625 -2.83 -16.42 45.14
C GLU A 625 -2.72 -16.38 43.61
N TYR A 626 -1.75 -15.63 43.08
CA TYR A 626 -1.56 -15.38 41.65
C TYR A 626 -0.53 -16.30 40.98
N PHE A 627 -0.15 -17.40 41.62
CA PHE A 627 0.75 -18.39 41.02
C PHE A 627 0.13 -19.10 39.80
N PHE A 628 0.92 -19.30 38.74
CA PHE A 628 0.49 -19.95 37.49
C PHE A 628 1.59 -20.82 36.84
N GLY A 629 2.50 -21.39 37.63
CA GLY A 629 3.51 -22.34 37.18
C GLY A 629 4.96 -21.89 37.40
N GLU A 630 5.91 -22.84 37.37
CA GLU A 630 7.33 -22.58 37.62
C GLU A 630 8.16 -22.52 36.34
N ASP A 631 7.78 -23.24 35.29
CA ASP A 631 8.56 -23.37 34.06
C ASP A 631 8.58 -22.08 33.22
N GLU A 632 9.69 -21.83 32.54
CA GLU A 632 9.91 -20.67 31.68
C GLU A 632 8.86 -20.56 30.57
N ILE A 633 8.44 -19.33 30.29
CA ILE A 633 7.53 -19.04 29.18
C ILE A 633 8.38 -18.53 28.02
N SER A 634 8.40 -19.30 26.93
CA SER A 634 9.25 -19.04 25.77
C SER A 634 8.46 -18.66 24.53
N ILE A 635 9.14 -18.00 23.58
CA ILE A 635 8.63 -17.68 22.26
C ILE A 635 9.67 -18.06 21.22
N GLY A 636 9.21 -18.69 20.13
CA GLY A 636 10.04 -19.06 19.00
C GLY A 636 9.64 -18.30 17.74
N MET A 637 10.60 -18.03 16.87
CA MET A 637 10.36 -17.53 15.53
C MET A 637 10.70 -18.62 14.52
N TRP A 638 9.70 -19.10 13.78
CA TRP A 638 9.91 -20.08 12.72
C TRP A 638 9.87 -19.39 11.35
N VAL A 639 11.06 -19.15 10.77
CA VAL A 639 11.25 -18.48 9.48
C VAL A 639 12.21 -19.28 8.60
N GLY A 640 12.31 -18.91 7.32
CA GLY A 640 13.15 -19.62 6.35
C GLY A 640 14.65 -19.55 6.68
N ALA A 641 15.41 -20.53 6.19
CA ALA A 641 16.86 -20.66 6.41
C ALA A 641 17.68 -19.43 6.00
N SER A 642 17.17 -18.64 5.05
CA SER A 642 17.84 -17.42 4.58
C SER A 642 17.88 -16.28 5.62
N THR A 643 17.10 -16.38 6.70
CA THR A 643 16.89 -15.26 7.64
C THR A 643 17.43 -15.49 9.04
N THR A 644 17.56 -16.74 9.49
CA THR A 644 18.05 -17.07 10.83
C THR A 644 18.80 -18.41 10.79
N PRO A 645 19.80 -18.61 11.66
CA PRO A 645 20.49 -19.89 11.72
C PRO A 645 19.53 -21.00 12.10
N ASN A 646 19.52 -22.09 11.32
CA ASN A 646 18.64 -23.24 11.53
C ASN A 646 19.29 -24.33 12.38
N SER A 647 20.53 -24.13 12.84
CA SER A 647 21.25 -25.06 13.71
C SER A 647 22.11 -24.35 14.75
N TYR A 648 22.35 -25.01 15.89
CA TYR A 648 23.26 -24.49 16.91
C TYR A 648 24.71 -24.35 16.40
N SER A 649 25.14 -25.21 15.47
CA SER A 649 26.44 -25.09 14.81
C SER A 649 26.59 -23.81 14.00
N GLU A 650 25.53 -23.43 13.28
CA GLU A 650 25.50 -22.19 12.49
C GLU A 650 25.47 -20.97 13.39
N ALA A 651 24.62 -20.98 14.43
CA ALA A 651 24.59 -19.92 15.44
C ALA A 651 25.96 -19.74 16.13
N LYS A 652 26.67 -20.83 16.43
CA LYS A 652 28.04 -20.80 16.97
C LYS A 652 29.04 -20.18 16.00
N SER A 653 28.91 -20.46 14.70
CA SER A 653 29.75 -19.86 13.66
C SER A 653 29.55 -18.35 13.58
N ILE A 654 28.29 -17.89 13.52
CA ILE A 654 27.93 -16.46 13.50
C ILE A 654 28.44 -15.77 14.76
N HIS A 655 28.16 -16.33 15.94
CA HIS A 655 28.65 -15.80 17.21
C HIS A 655 30.18 -15.64 17.22
N LYS A 656 30.93 -16.64 16.72
CA LYS A 656 32.39 -16.56 16.65
C LYS A 656 32.86 -15.40 15.75
N LYS A 657 32.26 -15.23 14.56
CA LYS A 657 32.61 -14.12 13.66
C LYS A 657 32.35 -12.77 14.32
N VAL A 658 31.18 -12.60 14.95
CA VAL A 658 30.82 -11.38 15.68
C VAL A 658 31.82 -11.12 16.83
N PHE A 659 32.18 -12.14 17.59
CA PHE A 659 33.16 -12.03 18.67
C PHE A 659 34.56 -11.64 18.18
N ASP A 660 35.01 -12.21 17.04
CA ASP A 660 36.30 -11.89 16.44
C ASP A 660 36.35 -10.42 15.97
N GLU A 661 35.27 -9.91 15.36
CA GLU A 661 35.15 -8.49 14.98
C GLU A 661 35.14 -7.56 16.20
N ILE A 662 34.40 -7.89 17.26
CA ILE A 662 34.42 -7.16 18.52
C ILE A 662 35.82 -7.13 19.12
N THR A 663 36.53 -8.26 19.09
CA THR A 663 37.91 -8.37 19.58
C THR A 663 38.87 -7.48 18.78
N LYS A 664 38.69 -7.34 17.46
CA LYS A 664 39.45 -6.39 16.64
C LYS A 664 39.20 -4.95 17.10
N ILE A 665 37.94 -4.57 17.27
CA ILE A 665 37.53 -3.21 17.68
C ILE A 665 38.12 -2.89 19.06
N ASN A 666 37.98 -3.80 20.02
CA ASN A 666 38.53 -3.64 21.38
C ASN A 666 40.07 -3.49 21.38
N ASN A 667 40.75 -4.10 20.40
CA ASN A 667 42.19 -3.95 20.17
C ASN A 667 42.55 -2.78 19.23
N LYS A 668 41.63 -1.83 19.01
CA LYS A 668 41.81 -0.64 18.16
C LYS A 668 42.15 -0.95 16.70
N LYS A 669 41.67 -2.07 16.17
CA LYS A 669 41.75 -2.44 14.75
C LYS A 669 40.42 -2.18 14.04
N SER A 670 40.44 -2.07 12.72
CA SER A 670 39.22 -2.01 11.91
C SER A 670 38.48 -3.35 12.03
N GLY A 671 37.22 -3.28 12.47
CA GLY A 671 36.30 -4.40 12.53
C GLY A 671 34.86 -3.91 12.39
N ASP A 672 34.00 -4.77 11.85
CA ASP A 672 32.59 -4.46 11.61
C ASP A 672 31.70 -5.63 12.01
N TYR A 673 31.33 -5.65 13.28
CA TYR A 673 30.44 -6.68 13.82
C TYR A 673 29.01 -6.60 13.25
N LYS A 674 28.58 -5.42 12.75
CA LYS A 674 27.20 -5.24 12.26
C LYS A 674 26.99 -6.00 10.96
N LYS A 675 28.02 -6.07 10.12
CA LYS A 675 28.00 -6.86 8.88
C LYS A 675 27.87 -8.36 9.15
N GLU A 676 28.50 -8.87 10.20
CA GLU A 676 28.50 -10.30 10.52
C GLU A 676 27.32 -10.73 11.41
N ASN A 677 26.67 -9.80 12.13
CA ASN A 677 25.56 -10.13 13.02
C ASN A 677 24.25 -10.36 12.24
N THR A 678 23.91 -11.62 12.02
CA THR A 678 22.66 -12.04 11.37
C THR A 678 21.57 -12.47 12.37
N PHE A 679 21.76 -12.26 13.67
CA PHE A 679 20.73 -12.59 14.66
C PHE A 679 19.55 -11.59 14.60
N PRO A 680 18.30 -12.06 14.65
CA PRO A 680 17.12 -11.21 14.45
C PRO A 680 16.85 -10.28 15.65
N ILE A 681 17.26 -10.67 16.85
CA ILE A 681 17.15 -9.85 18.06
C ILE A 681 18.46 -9.12 18.23
N THR A 682 18.48 -7.79 18.10
CA THR A 682 19.70 -6.97 18.21
C THR A 682 19.77 -6.15 19.50
N ASN A 683 18.65 -6.01 20.20
CA ASN A 683 18.54 -5.32 21.48
C ASN A 683 17.57 -6.06 22.40
N CYS A 684 17.71 -5.85 23.71
CA CYS A 684 16.84 -6.42 24.72
C CYS A 684 15.42 -5.85 24.60
N SER A 685 14.43 -6.70 24.34
CA SER A 685 13.03 -6.28 24.21
C SER A 685 12.44 -5.72 25.52
N TRP A 686 13.06 -6.00 26.68
CA TRP A 686 12.67 -5.44 27.97
C TRP A 686 13.19 -4.00 28.16
N CYS A 687 14.48 -3.83 28.45
CA CYS A 687 15.05 -2.52 28.78
C CYS A 687 15.56 -1.72 27.57
N GLY A 688 15.66 -2.31 26.37
CA GLY A 688 16.10 -1.60 25.16
C GLY A 688 17.60 -1.51 24.91
N CYS A 689 18.43 -2.06 25.81
CA CYS A 689 19.89 -2.08 25.66
C CYS A 689 20.31 -2.96 24.45
N ASN A 690 21.24 -2.47 23.63
CA ASN A 690 21.84 -3.27 22.56
C ASN A 690 22.49 -4.54 23.12
N LEU A 691 22.34 -5.66 22.41
CA LEU A 691 22.99 -6.92 22.77
C LEU A 691 24.49 -6.92 22.42
N ILE A 692 24.96 -5.90 21.72
CA ILE A 692 26.38 -5.58 21.55
C ILE A 692 26.54 -4.13 21.94
N SER A 693 27.25 -3.85 23.02
CA SER A 693 27.36 -2.50 23.55
C SER A 693 28.66 -2.29 24.33
N GLN A 694 29.10 -1.04 24.44
CA GLN A 694 30.28 -0.70 25.24
C GLN A 694 30.00 -0.77 26.74
N ASN A 695 30.88 -1.44 27.47
CA ASN A 695 30.89 -1.44 28.93
C ASN A 695 31.51 -0.16 29.49
N ASN A 696 31.50 -0.03 30.82
CA ASN A 696 32.02 1.15 31.52
C ASN A 696 33.52 1.40 31.29
N LEU A 697 34.27 0.42 30.77
CA LEU A 697 35.69 0.53 30.44
C LEU A 697 35.91 0.91 28.97
N GLY A 698 34.85 1.10 28.18
CA GLY A 698 34.89 1.44 26.76
C GLY A 698 35.11 0.26 25.82
N TYR A 699 35.06 -0.98 26.32
CA TYR A 699 35.16 -2.19 25.51
C TYR A 699 33.78 -2.70 25.12
N PHE A 700 33.61 -3.13 23.87
CA PHE A 700 32.39 -3.80 23.42
C PHE A 700 32.27 -5.19 24.03
N ASP A 701 31.10 -5.46 24.60
CA ASP A 701 30.69 -6.76 25.13
C ASP A 701 29.54 -7.36 24.29
N LEU A 702 29.32 -8.66 24.46
CA LEU A 702 28.38 -9.48 23.68
C LEU A 702 27.37 -10.18 24.58
N GLY A 703 26.08 -9.92 24.36
CA GLY A 703 24.96 -10.52 25.09
C GLY A 703 24.47 -11.86 24.51
N TYR A 704 24.99 -12.30 23.37
CA TYR A 704 24.70 -13.63 22.82
C TYR A 704 25.62 -14.70 23.43
N ARG A 705 25.10 -15.90 23.61
CA ARG A 705 25.89 -17.11 23.88
C ARG A 705 25.47 -18.21 22.92
N ALA A 706 26.44 -18.80 22.23
CA ALA A 706 26.19 -19.89 21.29
C ALA A 706 27.16 -21.06 21.52
N THR A 707 26.63 -22.26 21.74
CA THR A 707 27.37 -23.51 21.84
C THR A 707 26.94 -24.48 20.75
N SER A 708 27.51 -25.68 20.70
CA SER A 708 27.05 -26.72 19.76
C SER A 708 25.67 -27.31 20.12
N LYS A 709 25.11 -26.96 21.29
CA LYS A 709 23.85 -27.54 21.80
C LYS A 709 22.84 -26.49 22.27
N THR A 710 23.25 -25.24 22.45
CA THR A 710 22.43 -24.20 23.05
C THR A 710 22.70 -22.86 22.39
N PHE A 711 21.69 -22.01 22.36
CA PHE A 711 21.79 -20.61 22.00
C PHE A 711 20.93 -19.82 22.99
N SER A 712 21.47 -18.74 23.54
CA SER A 712 20.76 -17.89 24.49
C SER A 712 21.20 -16.43 24.35
N THR A 713 20.32 -15.53 24.77
CA THR A 713 20.58 -14.09 24.85
C THR A 713 20.39 -13.61 26.27
N SER A 714 21.28 -12.75 26.76
CA SER A 714 21.19 -12.10 28.07
C SER A 714 21.43 -10.60 27.91
N CYS A 715 20.65 -9.77 28.60
CA CYS A 715 20.87 -8.33 28.52
C CYS A 715 22.20 -7.93 29.16
N LEU A 716 22.88 -6.95 28.57
CA LEU A 716 24.11 -6.38 29.12
C LEU A 716 23.84 -5.40 30.26
N ASN A 717 22.59 -4.93 30.42
CA ASN A 717 22.21 -4.08 31.54
C ASN A 717 22.04 -4.92 32.83
N PRO A 718 22.89 -4.75 33.85
CA PRO A 718 22.84 -5.55 35.07
C PRO A 718 21.60 -5.27 35.93
N ALA A 719 20.90 -4.15 35.72
CA ALA A 719 19.64 -3.85 36.38
C ALA A 719 18.42 -4.49 35.67
N CYS A 720 18.61 -5.05 34.46
CA CYS A 720 17.54 -5.68 33.69
C CYS A 720 17.05 -6.96 34.37
N ALA A 721 15.78 -7.30 34.13
CA ALA A 721 15.20 -8.56 34.60
C ALA A 721 15.64 -9.79 33.77
N PHE A 722 16.24 -9.60 32.59
CA PHE A 722 16.47 -10.66 31.57
C PHE A 722 17.88 -10.63 30.98
#